data_AF-A0A1X1J4B1-F1
#
_entry.id   AF-A0A1X1J4B1-F1
#
_cell.length_a   1.000
_cell.length_b   1.000
_cell.length_c   1.000
_cell.angle_alpha   90.00
_cell.angle_beta   90.00
_cell.angle_gamma   90.00
#
_symmetry.space_group_name_H-M   'P 1'
#
loop_
_entity.id
_entity.type
_entity.pdbx_description
1 polymer ?
#
loop_
_entity_poly.entity_id
_entity_poly.type
_entity_poly.pdbx_seq_one_letter_code
_entity_poly.pdbx_strand_id
1 'polypeptide(L)'
;MFILIGIFLFLFSINSFINGWGKLDIVIVIGYLYLLCKQSSNLSFTSMQNLDIALIIILLFYSISDILWGLRIVGLTIPLVRNIILKYINFKDYLEYKIRIHIRDISEVVLLLLLITLIYVQEYFKVPTVSFQNINIVELISFEIGVFSLYGIYVGFLQFLTENDKAYYLGVSKTKFMLDKSIWSRFTRTKLFHILLLLTVAMPVLSNFIHQPYYFEYIWQASSGIVVIIYIYLLKLNISVAYNVFRLNAEGIHKKIQKQDSSSAEMKKIRELSKTSVDEEISISLQREMKELFWKVYKKPDEYVDNFVSVFLENRFLLIDVEERNEFIFSIFHKENWRNYNLAYSIDEYLEKLSSKQISDFYNFYRKYCKNKWEFLKKFQDNIFSNTWKELIEEDLRIFQSLEKKDDTFEVLQIEKPTRVYWRQSSDYKIKEYLFETLINNKTINLNVIVEDLKSELQSNKNYKYERELQKQNEDFLRFKLNQLLKQYENGEREFSLPKFKKLSDEFDGSKRNDFYNSMFYSKICFNYLDRGRIEDFSQLKVKADDSEEQKKQKLKAQKKQKLILSMNEEYCLAFMLFQLLYTDGELWDNNINFYDTHIKKIMDENKNYQDYLFNKAKNILLRTDIDDRINKEFLDILWNTRNDEITSITWFEQFGYRHRMSKFKILYIQWVLTERNYPPRNRFEKFKNKEFNNEICVDYFILTDKVPGLFTKDCYNLYKNDLQYIIEYILSEGDINLQYISGKLSLTGLLRLEHILKNYPNPSFNNRVIFDSMGEIKWLFNNSSNILDFYILKLIDGYYFNLYQDKEFINGFKSKLERQLNSNMTTKEYVDAISEKIHDFEIVSTSNKREIVSKLNDILNTQDSNIDIKQTRRYRYK
;
A
#
# COMPACT_ATOMS: atom_id res chain seq x y z
N MET A 1 -2.31 58.65 -24.52
CA MET A 1 -1.11 58.46 -23.67
C MET A 1 -1.44 58.29 -22.19
N PHE A 2 -2.29 59.13 -21.59
CA PHE A 2 -2.68 58.98 -20.18
C PHE A 2 -3.17 57.56 -19.84
N ILE A 3 -4.06 57.02 -20.68
CA ILE A 3 -4.55 55.64 -20.59
C ILE A 3 -3.41 54.62 -20.78
N LEU A 4 -2.44 54.90 -21.65
CA LEU A 4 -1.31 54.01 -21.92
C LEU A 4 -0.32 53.95 -20.74
N ILE A 5 0.01 55.12 -20.17
CA ILE A 5 0.84 55.26 -18.96
C ILE A 5 0.12 54.62 -17.76
N GLY A 6 -1.19 54.81 -17.64
CA GLY A 6 -2.02 54.17 -16.61
C GLY A 6 -2.04 52.64 -16.75
N ILE A 7 -2.16 52.12 -17.97
CA ILE A 7 -2.07 50.68 -18.26
C ILE A 7 -0.68 50.15 -17.93
N PHE A 8 0.40 50.85 -18.28
CA PHE A 8 1.76 50.44 -17.95
C PHE A 8 2.02 50.43 -16.44
N LEU A 9 1.59 51.47 -15.71
CA LEU A 9 1.63 51.49 -14.25
C LEU A 9 0.84 50.32 -13.65
N PHE A 10 -0.36 50.04 -14.18
CA PHE A 10 -1.22 48.95 -13.70
C PHE A 10 -0.59 47.58 -13.93
N LEU A 11 -0.08 47.32 -15.14
CA LEU A 11 0.58 46.06 -15.50
C LEU A 11 1.87 45.86 -14.71
N PHE A 12 2.66 46.92 -14.51
CA PHE A 12 3.84 46.92 -13.65
C PHE A 12 3.46 46.61 -12.19
N SER A 13 2.42 47.26 -11.66
CA SER A 13 1.98 47.08 -10.28
C SER A 13 1.46 45.67 -10.00
N ILE A 14 0.81 45.01 -10.97
CA ILE A 14 0.39 43.60 -10.84
C ILE A 14 1.61 42.69 -10.62
N ASN A 15 2.70 42.92 -11.36
CA ASN A 15 3.93 42.16 -11.21
C ASN A 15 4.56 42.38 -9.82
N SER A 16 4.71 43.63 -9.38
CA SER A 16 5.28 43.96 -8.06
C SER A 16 4.41 43.50 -6.89
N PHE A 17 3.07 43.42 -7.04
CA PHE A 17 2.19 42.83 -6.03
C PHE A 17 2.36 41.32 -5.85
N ILE A 18 2.68 40.60 -6.93
CA ILE A 18 2.78 39.14 -6.91
C ILE A 18 4.21 38.68 -6.56
N ASN A 19 5.22 39.36 -7.10
CA ASN A 19 6.63 39.00 -6.93
C ASN A 19 7.34 39.75 -5.79
N GLY A 20 6.65 40.69 -5.14
CA GLY A 20 7.17 41.53 -4.06
C GLY A 20 7.78 42.84 -4.55
N TRP A 21 7.81 43.85 -3.67
CA TRP A 21 8.28 45.20 -4.02
C TRP A 21 9.78 45.37 -3.77
N GLY A 22 10.52 45.72 -4.83
CA GLY A 22 11.89 46.20 -4.73
C GLY A 22 11.96 47.69 -4.39
N LYS A 23 13.11 48.14 -3.85
CA LYS A 23 13.35 49.58 -3.60
C LYS A 23 13.32 50.44 -4.87
N LEU A 24 13.71 49.86 -6.02
CA LEU A 24 13.65 50.52 -7.33
C LEU A 24 12.22 50.61 -7.88
N ASP A 25 11.33 49.71 -7.50
CA ASP A 25 9.94 49.69 -7.98
C ASP A 25 9.17 50.91 -7.49
N ILE A 26 9.46 51.37 -6.27
CA ILE A 26 8.90 52.59 -5.69
C ILE A 26 9.30 53.81 -6.55
N VAL A 27 10.55 53.86 -7.01
CA VAL A 27 11.05 54.95 -7.87
C VAL A 27 10.37 54.91 -9.25
N ILE A 28 10.15 53.72 -9.81
CA ILE A 28 9.46 53.52 -11.08
C ILE A 28 7.99 53.94 -10.97
N VAL A 29 7.30 53.56 -9.89
CA VAL A 29 5.91 53.96 -9.61
C VAL A 29 5.80 55.47 -9.44
N ILE A 30 6.71 56.10 -8.68
CA ILE A 30 6.77 57.56 -8.53
C ILE A 30 6.99 58.23 -9.89
N GLY A 31 7.86 57.69 -10.74
CA GLY A 31 8.11 58.19 -12.10
C GLY A 31 6.87 58.13 -13.00
N TYR A 32 6.13 57.01 -12.98
CA TYR A 32 4.89 56.88 -13.72
C TYR A 32 3.75 57.76 -13.16
N LEU A 33 3.66 57.91 -11.84
CA LEU A 33 2.71 58.83 -11.19
C LEU A 33 3.02 60.29 -11.52
N TYR A 34 4.29 60.69 -11.55
CA TYR A 34 4.72 62.01 -12.00
C TYR A 34 4.26 62.30 -13.43
N LEU A 35 4.44 61.34 -14.35
CA LEU A 35 3.98 61.45 -15.73
C LEU A 35 2.44 61.52 -15.84
N LEU A 36 1.71 60.76 -15.02
CA LEU A 36 0.24 60.83 -14.96
C LEU A 36 -0.24 62.19 -14.44
N CYS A 37 0.35 62.71 -13.36
CA CYS A 37 0.01 64.01 -12.80
C CYS A 37 0.28 65.15 -13.80
N LYS A 38 1.42 65.11 -14.49
CA LYS A 38 1.80 66.11 -15.49
C LYS A 38 0.89 66.07 -16.73
N GLN A 39 0.38 64.90 -17.10
CA GLN A 39 -0.54 64.75 -18.21
C GLN A 39 -2.01 65.05 -17.85
N SER A 40 -2.37 64.92 -16.57
CA SER A 40 -3.67 65.30 -16.03
C SER A 40 -3.88 66.83 -15.97
N SER A 41 -2.82 67.63 -15.96
CA SER A 41 -2.90 69.09 -15.77
C SER A 41 -3.16 69.90 -17.05
N ASN A 42 -3.83 69.35 -18.08
CA ASN A 42 -4.28 70.05 -19.29
C ASN A 42 -3.20 70.83 -20.08
N LEU A 43 -1.94 70.43 -20.03
CA LEU A 43 -0.91 70.91 -20.96
C LEU A 43 -0.89 70.02 -22.19
N SER A 44 -1.15 70.61 -23.35
CA SER A 44 -1.07 69.95 -24.66
C SER A 44 0.30 69.31 -24.89
N PHE A 45 0.31 68.27 -25.72
CA PHE A 45 1.46 67.42 -26.06
C PHE A 45 2.71 68.20 -26.52
N THR A 46 2.55 69.44 -26.96
CA THR A 46 3.63 70.35 -27.39
C THR A 46 4.53 70.86 -26.27
N SER A 47 4.29 70.49 -25.00
CA SER A 47 5.07 70.92 -23.84
C SER A 47 6.00 69.87 -23.23
N MET A 48 6.06 68.65 -23.79
CA MET A 48 7.02 67.64 -23.32
C MET A 48 8.44 68.03 -23.71
N GLN A 49 9.29 68.27 -22.70
CA GLN A 49 10.70 68.56 -22.91
C GLN A 49 11.43 67.25 -23.26
N ASN A 50 12.60 67.35 -23.91
CA ASN A 50 13.45 66.18 -24.19
C ASN A 50 13.74 65.31 -22.95
N LEU A 51 13.74 65.93 -21.76
CA LEU A 51 13.86 65.25 -20.46
C LEU A 51 12.66 64.35 -20.12
N ASP A 52 11.43 64.74 -20.49
CA ASP A 52 10.24 63.93 -20.26
C ASP A 52 10.21 62.70 -21.17
N ILE A 53 10.63 62.88 -22.43
CA ILE A 53 10.76 61.79 -23.40
C ILE A 53 11.88 60.83 -22.95
N ALA A 54 13.01 61.37 -22.49
CA ALA A 54 14.08 60.56 -21.90
C ALA A 54 13.60 59.80 -20.66
N LEU A 55 12.84 60.43 -19.76
CA LEU A 55 12.25 59.79 -18.59
C LEU A 55 11.27 58.68 -18.98
N ILE A 56 10.42 58.90 -19.98
CA ILE A 56 9.50 57.87 -20.52
C ILE A 56 10.29 56.69 -21.07
N ILE A 57 11.35 56.94 -21.84
CA ILE A 57 12.20 55.88 -22.40
C ILE A 57 12.92 55.10 -21.29
N ILE A 58 13.45 55.79 -20.27
CA ILE A 58 14.12 55.16 -19.13
C ILE A 58 13.11 54.32 -18.33
N LEU A 59 11.93 54.87 -18.01
CA LEU A 59 10.89 54.15 -17.26
C LEU A 59 10.40 52.93 -18.03
N LEU A 60 10.15 53.06 -19.35
CA LEU A 60 9.80 51.93 -20.21
C LEU A 60 10.91 50.88 -20.23
N PHE A 61 12.17 51.29 -20.40
CA PHE A 61 13.29 50.34 -20.47
C PHE A 61 13.42 49.52 -19.18
N TYR A 62 13.22 50.15 -18.02
CA TYR A 62 13.27 49.48 -16.72
C TYR A 62 12.03 48.63 -16.43
N SER A 63 10.84 49.05 -16.86
CA SER A 63 9.58 48.37 -16.55
C SER A 63 9.14 47.36 -17.61
N ILE A 64 9.80 47.27 -18.77
CA ILE A 64 9.31 46.49 -19.92
C ILE A 64 9.14 45.00 -19.60
N SER A 65 10.07 44.42 -18.83
CA SER A 65 10.01 43.01 -18.42
C SER A 65 8.79 42.74 -17.53
N ASP A 66 8.54 43.65 -16.59
CA ASP A 66 7.47 43.54 -15.60
C ASP A 66 6.09 43.84 -16.21
N ILE A 67 6.02 44.81 -17.12
CA ILE A 67 4.82 45.10 -17.93
C ILE A 67 4.48 43.90 -18.82
N LEU A 68 5.47 43.26 -19.45
CA LEU A 68 5.27 42.05 -20.25
C LEU A 68 4.81 40.87 -19.39
N TRP A 69 5.27 40.78 -18.14
CA TRP A 69 4.83 39.76 -17.19
C TRP A 69 3.40 40.02 -16.69
N GLY A 70 3.06 41.27 -16.36
CA GLY A 70 1.69 41.70 -16.06
C GLY A 70 0.73 41.41 -17.23
N LEU A 71 1.16 41.67 -18.47
CA LEU A 71 0.43 41.30 -19.69
C LEU A 71 0.23 39.79 -19.81
N ARG A 72 1.23 39.00 -19.43
CA ARG A 72 1.13 37.54 -19.42
C ARG A 72 0.05 37.07 -18.45
N ILE A 73 0.00 37.61 -17.24
CA ILE A 73 -1.00 37.23 -16.23
C ILE A 73 -2.41 37.67 -16.62
N VAL A 74 -2.57 38.95 -16.95
CA VAL A 74 -3.87 39.52 -17.34
C VAL A 74 -4.35 38.91 -18.66
N GLY A 75 -3.44 38.56 -19.57
CA GLY A 75 -3.80 37.92 -20.82
C GLY A 75 -4.11 36.42 -20.69
N LEU A 76 -3.57 35.72 -19.67
CA LEU A 76 -3.91 34.32 -19.37
C LEU A 76 -5.32 34.16 -18.81
N THR A 77 -5.89 35.19 -18.18
CA THR A 77 -7.27 35.19 -17.68
C THR A 77 -8.31 35.46 -18.77
N ILE A 78 -7.91 36.04 -19.91
CA ILE A 78 -8.80 36.33 -21.05
C ILE A 78 -8.72 35.19 -22.09
N PRO A 79 -9.80 34.44 -22.38
CA PRO A 79 -9.75 33.24 -23.22
C PRO A 79 -9.17 33.43 -24.63
N LEU A 80 -9.46 34.56 -25.29
CA LEU A 80 -8.96 34.91 -26.62
C LEU A 80 -7.45 35.21 -26.61
N VAL A 81 -6.97 35.93 -25.60
CA VAL A 81 -5.57 36.35 -25.47
C VAL A 81 -4.70 35.19 -24.97
N ARG A 82 -5.26 34.30 -24.15
CA ARG A 82 -4.62 33.08 -23.63
C ARG A 82 -4.02 32.22 -24.73
N ASN A 83 -4.75 31.96 -25.82
CA ASN A 83 -4.25 31.13 -26.92
C ASN A 83 -3.08 31.80 -27.67
N ILE A 84 -3.07 33.12 -27.77
CA ILE A 84 -1.98 33.88 -28.40
C ILE A 84 -0.74 33.85 -27.52
N ILE A 85 -0.91 34.06 -26.20
CA ILE A 85 0.19 34.02 -25.23
C ILE A 85 0.80 32.62 -25.14
N LEU A 86 -0.02 31.56 -25.09
CA LEU A 86 0.49 30.18 -25.07
C LEU A 86 1.22 29.82 -26.37
N LYS A 87 0.73 30.26 -27.54
CA LYS A 87 1.46 30.10 -28.81
C LYS A 87 2.78 30.88 -28.80
N TYR A 88 2.80 32.10 -28.28
CA TYR A 88 4.03 32.89 -28.15
C TYR A 88 5.05 32.23 -27.22
N ILE A 89 4.62 31.72 -26.05
CA ILE A 89 5.50 31.00 -25.12
C ILE A 89 6.06 29.75 -25.77
N ASN A 90 5.21 28.93 -26.40
CA ASN A 90 5.65 27.72 -27.10
C ASN A 90 6.59 28.05 -28.27
N PHE A 91 6.33 29.14 -29.01
CA PHE A 91 7.20 29.58 -30.10
C PHE A 91 8.52 30.15 -29.59
N LYS A 92 8.51 30.94 -28.50
CA LYS A 92 9.70 31.45 -27.83
C LYS A 92 10.56 30.31 -27.31
N ASP A 93 9.96 29.35 -26.61
CA ASP A 93 10.65 28.17 -26.08
C ASP A 93 11.20 27.30 -27.21
N TYR A 94 10.44 27.13 -28.30
CA TYR A 94 10.89 26.42 -29.50
C TYR A 94 12.05 27.13 -30.21
N LEU A 95 11.99 28.46 -30.34
CA LEU A 95 13.09 29.25 -30.89
C LEU A 95 14.31 29.21 -29.98
N GLU A 96 14.15 29.40 -28.67
CA GLU A 96 15.23 29.31 -27.69
C GLU A 96 15.92 27.94 -27.77
N TYR A 97 15.14 26.87 -27.94
CA TYR A 97 15.65 25.51 -28.14
C TYR A 97 16.38 25.32 -29.48
N LYS A 98 15.78 25.72 -30.60
CA LYS A 98 16.40 25.63 -31.93
C LYS A 98 17.68 26.47 -32.02
N ILE A 99 17.65 27.66 -31.43
CA ILE A 99 18.79 28.55 -31.27
C ILE A 99 19.84 27.86 -30.41
N ARG A 100 19.47 27.19 -29.31
CA ARG A 100 20.41 26.45 -28.46
C ARG A 100 21.10 25.28 -29.18
N ILE A 101 20.40 24.54 -30.04
CA ILE A 101 20.99 23.44 -30.82
C ILE A 101 21.99 23.96 -31.86
N HIS A 102 21.62 24.99 -32.61
CA HIS A 102 22.44 25.54 -33.71
C HIS A 102 23.26 26.76 -33.26
N ILE A 103 23.44 26.92 -31.95
CA ILE A 103 23.94 28.17 -31.36
C ILE A 103 25.34 28.52 -31.84
N ARG A 104 26.17 27.52 -32.15
CA ARG A 104 27.53 27.73 -32.63
C ARG A 104 27.48 28.40 -34.01
N ASP A 105 26.72 27.81 -34.91
CA ASP A 105 26.58 28.31 -36.29
C ASP A 105 25.84 29.66 -36.30
N ILE A 106 24.87 29.85 -35.41
CA ILE A 106 24.20 31.15 -35.21
C ILE A 106 25.17 32.19 -34.67
N SER A 107 26.05 31.84 -33.72
CA SER A 107 27.02 32.77 -33.14
C SER A 107 28.03 33.26 -34.18
N GLU A 108 28.46 32.36 -35.08
CA GLU A 108 29.29 32.70 -36.24
C GLU A 108 28.55 33.72 -37.14
N VAL A 109 27.31 33.40 -37.53
CA VAL A 109 26.50 34.29 -38.39
C VAL A 109 26.26 35.65 -37.73
N VAL A 110 25.97 35.70 -36.43
CA VAL A 110 25.73 36.94 -35.69
C VAL A 110 26.98 37.81 -35.65
N LEU A 111 28.16 37.24 -35.35
CA LEU A 111 29.41 38.00 -35.36
C LEU A 111 29.75 38.54 -36.75
N LEU A 112 29.52 37.74 -37.79
CA LEU A 112 29.73 38.16 -39.18
C LEU A 112 28.80 39.32 -39.57
N LEU A 113 27.50 39.20 -39.28
CA LEU A 113 26.52 40.24 -39.56
C LEU A 113 26.83 41.53 -38.80
N LEU A 114 27.26 41.41 -37.54
CA LEU A 114 27.61 42.54 -36.71
C LEU A 114 28.86 43.26 -37.23
N LEU A 115 29.89 42.52 -37.68
CA LEU A 115 31.06 43.08 -38.34
C LEU A 115 30.69 43.85 -39.62
N ILE A 116 29.90 43.24 -40.51
CA ILE A 116 29.46 43.87 -41.77
C ILE A 116 28.64 45.13 -41.48
N THR A 117 27.72 45.05 -40.51
CA THR A 117 26.86 46.18 -40.15
C THR A 117 27.69 47.34 -39.59
N LEU A 118 28.68 47.08 -38.74
CA LEU A 118 29.53 48.13 -38.18
C LEU A 118 30.39 48.80 -39.25
N ILE A 119 30.98 48.03 -40.18
CA ILE A 119 31.73 48.60 -41.31
C ILE A 119 30.81 49.46 -42.17
N TYR A 120 29.61 48.97 -42.49
CA TYR A 120 28.63 49.73 -43.28
C TYR A 120 28.19 51.02 -42.59
N VAL A 121 27.92 50.98 -41.28
CA VAL A 121 27.59 52.17 -40.48
C VAL A 121 28.75 53.15 -40.47
N GLN A 122 29.99 52.69 -40.32
CA GLN A 122 31.18 53.54 -40.36
C GLN A 122 31.34 54.24 -41.72
N GLU A 123 31.13 53.52 -42.81
CA GLU A 123 31.20 54.06 -44.18
C GLU A 123 30.05 55.04 -44.46
N TYR A 124 28.80 54.68 -44.11
CA TYR A 124 27.62 55.49 -44.36
C TYR A 124 27.62 56.81 -43.58
N PHE A 125 27.98 56.76 -42.29
CA PHE A 125 28.04 57.95 -41.43
C PHE A 125 29.39 58.67 -41.47
N LYS A 126 30.36 58.16 -42.25
CA LYS A 126 31.74 58.68 -42.31
C LYS A 126 32.33 58.91 -40.93
N VAL A 127 32.24 57.88 -40.08
CA VAL A 127 32.76 57.92 -38.70
C VAL A 127 34.26 58.20 -38.74
N PRO A 128 34.80 59.09 -37.89
CA PRO A 128 36.23 59.40 -37.87
C PRO A 128 37.09 58.14 -37.66
N THR A 129 38.03 57.90 -38.58
CA THR A 129 38.96 56.77 -38.49
C THR A 129 40.24 57.14 -37.76
N VAL A 130 40.81 56.15 -37.08
CA VAL A 130 42.17 56.21 -36.55
C VAL A 130 43.10 55.98 -37.73
N SER A 131 43.69 57.06 -38.27
CA SER A 131 44.51 56.94 -39.46
C SER A 131 45.82 56.20 -39.18
N PHE A 132 46.08 55.15 -39.95
CA PHE A 132 47.32 54.38 -39.86
C PHE A 132 48.55 55.15 -40.36
N GLN A 133 48.36 56.26 -41.07
CA GLN A 133 49.44 57.10 -41.60
C GLN A 133 49.98 58.09 -40.57
N ASN A 134 49.15 58.47 -39.58
CA ASN A 134 49.46 59.53 -38.62
C ASN A 134 49.94 59.01 -37.26
N ILE A 135 49.81 57.70 -37.01
CA ILE A 135 50.07 57.07 -35.71
C ILE A 135 51.14 56.01 -35.90
N ASN A 136 52.08 55.94 -34.95
CA ASN A 136 53.12 54.92 -34.99
C ASN A 136 52.49 53.53 -34.83
N ILE A 137 52.85 52.59 -35.70
CA ILE A 137 52.36 51.19 -35.64
C ILE A 137 52.64 50.55 -34.29
N VAL A 138 53.73 50.95 -33.63
CA VAL A 138 54.06 50.51 -32.26
C VAL A 138 52.95 50.89 -31.27
N GLU A 139 52.32 52.06 -31.41
CA GLU A 139 51.22 52.50 -30.54
C GLU A 139 49.93 51.70 -30.81
N LEU A 140 49.62 51.41 -32.08
CA LEU A 140 48.48 50.57 -32.46
C LEU A 140 48.66 49.14 -31.95
N ILE A 141 49.85 48.57 -32.12
CA ILE A 141 50.19 47.24 -31.59
C ILE A 141 50.16 47.24 -30.05
N SER A 142 50.57 48.32 -29.39
CA SER A 142 50.51 48.44 -27.92
C SER A 142 49.07 48.39 -27.40
N PHE A 143 48.13 49.03 -28.08
CA PHE A 143 46.71 48.92 -27.78
C PHE A 143 46.21 47.46 -27.94
N GLU A 144 46.58 46.80 -29.03
CA GLU A 144 46.20 45.41 -29.28
C GLU A 144 46.82 44.44 -28.26
N ILE A 145 48.06 44.66 -27.83
CA ILE A 145 48.66 43.90 -26.72
C ILE A 145 47.80 44.03 -25.45
N GLY A 146 47.22 45.20 -25.18
CA GLY A 146 46.25 45.41 -24.12
C GLY A 146 44.97 44.57 -24.30
N VAL A 147 44.43 44.51 -25.52
CA VAL A 147 43.26 43.69 -25.87
C VAL A 147 43.56 42.18 -25.71
N PHE A 148 44.74 41.71 -26.12
CA PHE A 148 45.18 40.33 -25.92
C PHE A 148 45.44 40.01 -24.44
N SER A 149 45.91 40.98 -23.65
CA SER A 149 46.07 40.81 -22.21
C SER A 149 44.73 40.57 -21.50
N LEU A 150 43.65 41.25 -21.94
CA LEU A 150 42.29 40.98 -21.46
C LEU A 150 41.82 39.56 -21.80
N TYR A 151 42.16 39.06 -22.99
CA TYR A 151 41.91 37.66 -23.37
C TYR A 151 42.65 36.69 -22.45
N GLY A 152 43.93 36.94 -22.17
CA GLY A 152 44.74 36.14 -21.26
C GLY A 152 44.16 36.08 -19.85
N ILE A 153 43.69 37.23 -19.33
CA ILE A 153 42.99 37.30 -18.03
C ILE A 153 41.71 36.46 -18.05
N TYR A 154 40.92 36.52 -19.12
CA TYR A 154 39.72 35.70 -19.27
C TYR A 154 40.03 34.20 -19.28
N VAL A 155 41.06 33.77 -20.02
CA VAL A 155 41.48 32.36 -20.06
C VAL A 155 42.00 31.89 -18.70
N GLY A 156 42.82 32.69 -18.02
CA GLY A 156 43.28 32.39 -16.65
C GLY A 156 42.13 32.28 -15.66
N PHE A 157 41.09 33.12 -15.81
CA PHE A 157 39.89 33.02 -14.99
C PHE A 157 39.05 31.76 -15.28
N LEU A 158 38.91 31.36 -16.55
CA LEU A 158 38.27 30.08 -16.90
C LEU A 158 39.01 28.89 -16.29
N GLN A 159 40.35 28.91 -16.33
CA GLN A 159 41.17 27.88 -15.71
C GLN A 159 40.96 27.84 -14.19
N PHE A 160 41.01 29.00 -13.51
CA PHE A 160 40.72 29.12 -12.09
C PHE A 160 39.33 28.57 -11.72
N LEU A 161 38.31 28.90 -12.51
CA LEU A 161 36.95 28.39 -12.31
C LEU A 161 36.87 26.89 -12.47
N THR A 162 37.55 26.32 -13.48
CA THR A 162 37.53 24.88 -13.77
C THR A 162 38.25 24.09 -12.66
N GLU A 163 39.37 24.61 -12.14
CA GLU A 163 40.13 24.00 -11.05
C GLU A 163 39.43 24.11 -9.69
N ASN A 164 38.62 25.16 -9.47
CA ASN A 164 37.89 25.38 -8.22
C ASN A 164 36.40 24.97 -8.27
N ASP A 165 35.99 24.28 -9.32
CA ASP A 165 34.59 23.88 -9.53
C ASP A 165 34.19 22.73 -8.59
N LYS A 166 33.79 23.09 -7.37
CA LYS A 166 33.25 22.17 -6.36
C LYS A 166 31.73 22.26 -6.23
N ALA A 167 31.10 23.14 -7.00
CA ALA A 167 29.67 23.44 -6.90
C ALA A 167 28.87 22.66 -7.95
N TYR A 168 28.52 21.43 -7.60
CA TYR A 168 27.61 20.60 -8.39
C TYR A 168 26.18 20.71 -7.86
N TYR A 169 25.21 20.48 -8.73
CA TYR A 169 23.82 20.24 -8.36
C TYR A 169 23.22 19.26 -9.35
N LEU A 170 22.63 18.16 -8.84
CA LEU A 170 22.02 17.12 -9.67
C LEU A 170 23.00 16.55 -10.72
N GLY A 171 24.30 16.49 -10.36
CA GLY A 171 25.36 15.97 -11.22
C GLY A 171 25.81 16.92 -12.32
N VAL A 172 25.31 18.16 -12.31
CA VAL A 172 25.69 19.22 -13.26
C VAL A 172 26.56 20.24 -12.53
N SER A 173 27.73 20.53 -13.10
CA SER A 173 28.57 21.64 -12.65
C SER A 173 27.83 22.96 -12.86
N LYS A 174 27.61 23.72 -11.77
CA LYS A 174 26.95 25.03 -11.84
C LYS A 174 27.78 26.02 -12.65
N THR A 175 29.10 25.96 -12.49
CA THR A 175 30.06 26.84 -13.17
C THR A 175 30.03 26.61 -14.68
N LYS A 176 30.13 25.34 -15.11
CA LYS A 176 30.01 24.95 -16.52
C LYS A 176 28.63 25.28 -17.08
N PHE A 177 27.56 25.03 -16.33
CA PHE A 177 26.20 25.34 -16.75
C PHE A 177 25.99 26.84 -17.01
N MET A 178 26.48 27.72 -16.13
CA MET A 178 26.40 29.17 -16.31
C MET A 178 27.24 29.66 -17.49
N LEU A 179 28.48 29.16 -17.62
CA LEU A 179 29.37 29.49 -18.74
C LEU A 179 28.81 29.03 -20.08
N ASP A 180 28.26 27.82 -20.11
CA ASP A 180 27.63 27.29 -21.31
C ASP A 180 26.32 28.03 -21.59
N LYS A 181 25.57 28.58 -20.64
CA LYS A 181 24.35 29.35 -20.97
C LYS A 181 24.66 30.72 -21.59
N SER A 182 25.82 31.31 -21.32
CA SER A 182 26.16 32.66 -21.79
C SER A 182 26.58 32.72 -23.25
N ILE A 183 25.96 33.62 -24.01
CA ILE A 183 26.31 33.87 -25.41
C ILE A 183 27.74 34.45 -25.55
N TRP A 184 28.20 35.26 -24.59
CA TRP A 184 29.51 35.89 -24.62
C TRP A 184 30.65 34.86 -24.50
N SER A 185 30.49 33.90 -23.58
CA SER A 185 31.41 32.76 -23.40
C SER A 185 31.42 31.82 -24.62
N ARG A 186 30.33 31.80 -25.40
CA ARG A 186 30.25 31.02 -26.64
C ARG A 186 30.89 31.76 -27.82
N PHE A 187 30.76 33.09 -27.92
CA PHE A 187 31.42 33.88 -28.96
C PHE A 187 32.94 33.66 -28.96
N THR A 188 33.58 33.63 -27.79
CA THR A 188 35.03 33.39 -27.69
C THR A 188 35.48 32.01 -28.19
N ARG A 189 34.56 31.04 -28.31
CA ARG A 189 34.82 29.69 -28.82
C ARG A 189 34.57 29.53 -30.32
N THR A 190 34.07 30.57 -31.00
CA THR A 190 33.78 30.55 -32.44
C THR A 190 35.03 30.79 -33.28
N LYS A 191 35.07 30.28 -34.51
CA LYS A 191 36.16 30.53 -35.46
C LYS A 191 36.23 32.00 -35.85
N LEU A 192 35.09 32.65 -36.10
CA LEU A 192 35.05 34.07 -36.45
C LEU A 192 35.60 34.99 -35.35
N PHE A 193 35.45 34.64 -34.08
CA PHE A 193 36.08 35.41 -33.01
C PHE A 193 37.62 35.38 -33.09
N HIS A 194 38.21 34.22 -33.37
CA HIS A 194 39.66 34.10 -33.56
C HIS A 194 40.12 34.83 -34.83
N ILE A 195 39.27 34.87 -35.87
CA ILE A 195 39.51 35.68 -37.07
C ILE A 195 39.46 37.17 -36.72
N LEU A 196 38.46 37.65 -35.97
CA LEU A 196 38.38 39.05 -35.51
C LEU A 196 39.65 39.46 -34.76
N LEU A 197 40.10 38.60 -33.83
CA LEU A 197 41.31 38.81 -33.04
C LEU A 197 42.60 38.78 -33.89
N LEU A 198 42.63 38.00 -34.97
CA LEU A 198 43.70 38.06 -35.97
C LEU A 198 43.65 39.36 -36.78
N LEU A 199 42.45 39.82 -37.17
CA LEU A 199 42.24 41.04 -37.94
C LEU A 199 42.68 42.29 -37.17
N THR A 200 42.55 42.31 -35.84
CA THR A 200 43.00 43.46 -35.04
C THR A 200 44.53 43.66 -35.11
N VAL A 201 45.31 42.59 -35.31
CA VAL A 201 46.77 42.68 -35.47
C VAL A 201 47.18 42.78 -36.94
N ALA A 202 46.51 42.05 -37.83
CA ALA A 202 46.88 41.97 -39.24
C ALA A 202 46.61 43.28 -39.99
N MET A 203 45.51 43.98 -39.72
CA MET A 203 45.12 45.17 -40.47
C MET A 203 46.11 46.35 -40.37
N PRO A 204 46.63 46.70 -39.17
CA PRO A 204 47.68 47.71 -39.04
C PRO A 204 49.01 47.33 -39.70
N VAL A 205 49.32 46.03 -39.84
CA VAL A 205 50.55 45.54 -40.49
C VAL A 205 50.39 45.52 -42.01
N LEU A 206 49.23 45.08 -42.51
CA LEU A 206 48.93 45.00 -43.94
C LEU A 206 48.76 46.37 -44.61
N SER A 207 48.37 47.39 -43.85
CA SER A 207 48.25 48.77 -44.35
C SER A 207 49.57 49.35 -44.87
N ASN A 208 50.72 48.84 -44.41
CA ASN A 208 52.05 49.21 -44.93
C ASN A 208 52.32 48.69 -46.35
N PHE A 209 51.59 47.66 -46.79
CA PHE A 209 51.87 46.96 -48.05
C PHE A 209 50.86 47.28 -49.16
N ILE A 210 49.68 47.82 -48.84
CA ILE A 210 48.56 47.96 -49.78
C ILE A 210 47.97 49.38 -49.72
N HIS A 211 47.81 50.04 -50.89
CA HIS A 211 47.40 51.44 -51.04
C HIS A 211 45.88 51.74 -50.86
N GLN A 212 45.20 51.06 -49.93
CA GLN A 212 43.82 51.41 -49.52
C GLN A 212 43.64 51.41 -47.98
N PRO A 213 44.20 52.42 -47.28
CA PRO A 213 44.24 52.43 -45.81
C PRO A 213 42.85 52.55 -45.16
N TYR A 214 41.92 53.31 -45.73
CA TYR A 214 40.63 53.62 -45.08
C TYR A 214 39.75 52.39 -44.81
N TYR A 215 39.71 51.40 -45.71
CA TYR A 215 38.94 50.17 -45.48
C TYR A 215 39.58 49.27 -44.40
N PHE A 216 40.92 49.24 -44.32
CA PHE A 216 41.61 48.53 -43.27
C PHE A 216 41.44 49.20 -41.90
N GLU A 217 41.39 50.53 -41.88
CA GLU A 217 41.09 51.31 -40.66
C GLU A 217 39.67 50.99 -40.15
N TYR A 218 38.66 50.95 -41.03
CA TYR A 218 37.30 50.55 -40.66
C TYR A 218 37.21 49.11 -40.16
N ILE A 219 37.83 48.16 -40.86
CA ILE A 219 37.83 46.74 -40.44
C ILE A 219 38.53 46.58 -39.08
N TRP A 220 39.65 47.27 -38.88
CA TRP A 220 40.37 47.26 -37.62
C TRP A 220 39.53 47.85 -36.48
N GLN A 221 38.99 49.07 -36.65
CA GLN A 221 38.16 49.72 -35.63
C GLN A 221 36.91 48.90 -35.29
N ALA A 222 36.24 48.33 -36.30
CA ALA A 222 35.09 47.46 -36.09
C ALA A 222 35.50 46.19 -35.34
N SER A 223 36.58 45.53 -35.74
CA SER A 223 37.05 44.28 -35.10
C SER A 223 37.48 44.53 -33.65
N SER A 224 38.31 45.54 -33.39
CA SER A 224 38.77 45.88 -32.05
C SER A 224 37.61 46.35 -31.16
N GLY A 225 36.66 47.11 -31.70
CA GLY A 225 35.44 47.50 -30.98
C GLY A 225 34.57 46.31 -30.57
N ILE A 226 34.34 45.35 -31.48
CA ILE A 226 33.59 44.12 -31.18
C ILE A 226 34.29 43.32 -30.07
N VAL A 227 35.60 43.12 -30.21
CA VAL A 227 36.39 42.32 -29.26
C VAL A 227 36.39 42.96 -27.87
N VAL A 228 36.56 44.28 -27.77
CA VAL A 228 36.49 45.03 -26.49
C VAL A 228 35.11 44.92 -25.84
N ILE A 229 34.03 45.07 -26.62
CA ILE A 229 32.66 44.91 -26.10
C ILE A 229 32.46 43.50 -25.55
N ILE A 230 32.87 42.47 -26.29
CA ILE A 230 32.81 41.08 -25.83
C ILE A 230 33.55 40.93 -24.50
N TYR A 231 34.75 41.51 -24.35
CA TYR A 231 35.51 41.43 -23.09
C TYR A 231 34.86 42.14 -21.91
N ILE A 232 34.24 43.30 -22.11
CA ILE A 232 33.50 44.00 -21.03
C ILE A 232 32.39 43.10 -20.49
N TYR A 233 31.62 42.46 -21.39
CA TYR A 233 30.55 41.56 -20.98
C TYR A 233 31.07 40.25 -20.38
N LEU A 234 32.21 39.73 -20.85
CA LEU A 234 32.88 38.58 -20.22
C LEU A 234 33.40 38.90 -18.83
N LEU A 235 33.94 40.10 -18.60
CA LEU A 235 34.37 40.53 -17.28
C LEU A 235 33.16 40.61 -16.32
N LYS A 236 32.05 41.20 -16.77
CA LYS A 236 30.79 41.23 -16.00
C LYS A 236 30.31 39.82 -15.66
N LEU A 237 30.39 38.90 -16.63
CA LEU A 237 30.05 37.50 -16.41
C LEU A 237 30.99 36.83 -15.41
N ASN A 238 32.29 37.06 -15.53
CA ASN A 238 33.30 36.49 -14.66
C ASN A 238 33.08 36.93 -13.21
N ILE A 239 32.84 38.22 -12.98
CA ILE A 239 32.51 38.74 -11.65
C ILE A 239 31.22 38.10 -11.12
N SER A 240 30.19 37.95 -11.95
CA SER A 240 28.93 37.31 -11.55
C SER A 240 29.10 35.83 -11.22
N VAL A 241 29.88 35.08 -12.00
CA VAL A 241 30.16 33.66 -11.76
C VAL A 241 31.03 33.49 -10.52
N ALA A 242 32.07 34.32 -10.36
CA ALA A 242 32.91 34.32 -9.16
C ALA A 242 32.07 34.61 -7.91
N TYR A 243 31.25 35.65 -7.92
CA TYR A 243 30.35 35.98 -6.82
C TYR A 243 29.44 34.81 -6.46
N ASN A 244 28.84 34.17 -7.46
CA ASN A 244 27.98 33.00 -7.23
C ASN A 244 28.77 31.82 -6.66
N VAL A 245 29.95 31.50 -7.18
CA VAL A 245 30.81 30.41 -6.69
C VAL A 245 31.25 30.67 -5.24
N PHE A 246 31.64 31.89 -4.89
CA PHE A 246 32.01 32.26 -3.52
C PHE A 246 30.81 32.20 -2.57
N ARG A 247 29.64 32.71 -2.97
CA ARG A 247 28.40 32.60 -2.19
C ARG A 247 28.01 31.14 -1.95
N LEU A 248 28.09 30.31 -2.99
CA LEU A 248 27.78 28.87 -2.92
C LEU A 248 28.75 28.11 -2.02
N ASN A 249 30.04 28.44 -2.05
CA ASN A 249 31.02 27.86 -1.14
C ASN A 249 30.76 28.26 0.33
N ALA A 250 30.32 29.50 0.58
CA ALA A 250 29.92 29.95 1.91
C ALA A 250 28.62 29.26 2.40
N GLU A 251 27.63 29.10 1.53
CA GLU A 251 26.39 28.36 1.84
C GLU A 251 26.64 26.86 2.08
N GLY A 252 27.56 26.23 1.34
CA GLY A 252 27.97 24.83 1.56
C GLY A 252 28.60 24.60 2.94
N ILE A 253 29.34 25.59 3.46
CA ILE A 253 29.87 25.58 4.83
C ILE A 253 28.73 25.72 5.84
N HIS A 254 27.77 26.61 5.61
CA HIS A 254 26.59 26.77 6.47
C HIS A 254 25.72 25.50 6.52
N LYS A 255 25.51 24.83 5.38
CA LYS A 255 24.76 23.56 5.29
C LYS A 255 25.43 22.42 6.06
N LYS A 256 26.77 22.36 6.11
CA LYS A 256 27.49 21.36 6.92
C LYS A 256 27.30 21.58 8.43
N ILE A 257 27.16 22.82 8.87
CA ILE A 257 26.99 23.18 10.29
C ILE A 257 25.53 22.96 10.75
N GLN A 258 24.53 23.15 9.89
CA GLN A 258 23.11 22.95 10.22
C GLN A 258 22.63 21.49 10.13
N LYS A 259 23.39 20.60 9.48
CA LYS A 259 23.05 19.17 9.28
C LYS A 259 23.03 18.33 10.55
N GLN A 260 23.50 18.85 11.68
CA GLN A 260 23.63 18.07 12.91
C GLN A 260 22.30 17.86 13.67
N ASP A 261 21.24 18.64 13.38
CA ASP A 261 20.07 18.73 14.29
C ASP A 261 18.65 18.67 13.67
N SER A 262 18.40 18.29 12.41
CA SER A 262 17.03 18.45 11.82
C SER A 262 16.42 17.26 11.06
N SER A 263 15.08 17.21 11.10
CA SER A 263 14.20 16.14 10.59
C SER A 263 13.83 16.26 9.09
N SER A 264 13.32 15.17 8.48
CA SER A 264 13.11 15.05 7.01
C SER A 264 12.11 16.04 6.39
N ALA A 265 11.09 16.48 7.12
CA ALA A 265 10.08 17.42 6.62
C ALA A 265 10.59 18.86 6.64
N GLU A 266 11.39 19.23 7.64
CA GLU A 266 12.09 20.51 7.70
C GLU A 266 13.18 20.59 6.63
N MET A 267 13.89 19.49 6.35
CA MET A 267 14.87 19.45 5.26
C MET A 267 14.27 19.78 3.89
N LYS A 268 13.02 19.38 3.59
CA LYS A 268 12.37 19.72 2.31
C LYS A 268 12.08 21.23 2.20
N LYS A 269 11.48 21.83 3.25
CA LYS A 269 11.22 23.28 3.32
C LYS A 269 12.51 24.09 3.29
N ILE A 270 13.52 23.69 4.05
CA ILE A 270 14.83 24.36 4.12
C ILE A 270 15.56 24.25 2.78
N ARG A 271 15.48 23.09 2.09
CA ARG A 271 16.08 22.93 0.76
C ARG A 271 15.38 23.76 -0.30
N GLU A 272 14.05 23.80 -0.33
CA GLU A 272 13.26 24.66 -1.22
C GLU A 272 13.56 26.15 -1.00
N LEU A 273 13.69 26.60 0.26
CA LEU A 273 14.12 27.96 0.62
C LEU A 273 15.59 28.26 0.26
N SER A 274 16.41 27.24 0.05
CA SER A 274 17.85 27.36 -0.24
C SER A 274 18.23 27.12 -1.71
N LYS A 275 17.25 26.88 -2.61
CA LYS A 275 17.54 26.71 -4.03
C LYS A 275 17.99 28.04 -4.60
N THR A 276 19.19 28.06 -5.16
CA THR A 276 19.64 29.24 -5.90
C THR A 276 18.92 29.32 -7.25
N SER A 277 18.85 30.51 -7.85
CA SER A 277 18.30 30.66 -9.20
C SER A 277 18.96 29.73 -10.23
N VAL A 278 20.23 29.39 -10.04
CA VAL A 278 20.99 28.46 -10.90
C VAL A 278 20.51 27.02 -10.71
N ASP A 279 20.15 26.61 -9.49
CA ASP A 279 19.65 25.27 -9.19
C ASP A 279 18.31 25.01 -9.87
N GLU A 280 17.41 25.99 -9.83
CA GLU A 280 16.15 25.92 -10.55
C GLU A 280 16.36 25.79 -12.06
N GLU A 281 17.28 26.57 -12.64
CA GLU A 281 17.58 26.49 -14.07
C GLU A 281 18.16 25.14 -14.50
N ILE A 282 19.02 24.54 -13.67
CA ILE A 282 19.57 23.19 -13.91
C ILE A 282 18.44 22.15 -13.88
N SER A 283 17.57 22.20 -12.86
CA SER A 283 16.40 21.33 -12.75
C SER A 283 15.51 21.43 -14.00
N ILE A 284 15.17 22.66 -14.42
CA ILE A 284 14.37 22.92 -15.62
C ILE A 284 15.04 22.34 -16.87
N SER A 285 16.36 22.50 -17.00
CA SER A 285 17.10 21.95 -18.15
C SER A 285 17.02 20.42 -18.21
N LEU A 286 17.17 19.74 -17.07
CA LEU A 286 17.07 18.28 -16.99
C LEU A 286 15.66 17.78 -17.29
N GLN A 287 14.63 18.47 -16.77
CA GLN A 287 13.23 18.16 -17.06
C GLN A 287 12.92 18.27 -18.57
N ARG A 288 13.42 19.32 -19.24
CA ARG A 288 13.27 19.50 -20.69
C ARG A 288 13.93 18.38 -21.47
N GLU A 289 15.15 18.00 -21.09
CA GLU A 289 15.90 16.93 -21.75
C GLU A 289 15.16 15.59 -21.66
N MET A 290 14.67 15.21 -20.47
CA MET A 290 13.90 13.98 -20.30
C MET A 290 12.57 14.02 -21.07
N LYS A 291 11.85 15.15 -21.01
CA LYS A 291 10.61 15.35 -21.77
C LYS A 291 10.84 15.14 -23.27
N GLU A 292 11.87 15.78 -23.83
CA GLU A 292 12.20 15.67 -25.25
C GLU A 292 12.59 14.26 -25.64
N LEU A 293 13.42 13.61 -24.84
CA LEU A 293 13.84 12.23 -25.08
C LEU A 293 12.62 11.31 -25.12
N PHE A 294 11.74 11.39 -24.13
CA PHE A 294 10.49 10.60 -24.08
C PHE A 294 9.66 10.75 -25.36
N TRP A 295 9.41 12.00 -25.81
CA TRP A 295 8.61 12.24 -27.01
C TRP A 295 9.32 11.87 -28.32
N LYS A 296 10.66 11.96 -28.37
CA LYS A 296 11.46 11.49 -29.52
C LYS A 296 11.33 9.97 -29.68
N VAL A 297 11.49 9.23 -28.59
CA VAL A 297 11.36 7.77 -28.60
C VAL A 297 9.93 7.36 -28.95
N TYR A 298 8.90 8.01 -28.38
CA TYR A 298 7.51 7.69 -28.71
C TYR A 298 7.18 7.88 -30.21
N LYS A 299 7.68 8.97 -30.82
CA LYS A 299 7.40 9.28 -32.24
C LYS A 299 8.19 8.41 -33.22
N LYS A 300 9.33 7.88 -32.79
CA LYS A 300 10.26 7.13 -33.62
C LYS A 300 10.88 5.96 -32.84
N PRO A 301 10.07 4.96 -32.46
CA PRO A 301 10.54 3.89 -31.58
C PRO A 301 11.72 3.11 -32.19
N ASP A 302 11.75 2.94 -33.51
CA ASP A 302 12.78 2.15 -34.21
C ASP A 302 14.19 2.79 -34.19
N GLU A 303 14.31 4.09 -33.89
CA GLU A 303 15.59 4.81 -33.84
C GLU A 303 16.28 4.75 -32.46
N TYR A 304 15.61 4.23 -31.43
CA TYR A 304 16.09 4.30 -30.04
C TYR A 304 15.98 2.96 -29.31
N VAL A 305 16.77 2.80 -28.24
CA VAL A 305 16.73 1.59 -27.42
C VAL A 305 15.50 1.60 -26.50
N ASP A 306 14.80 0.47 -26.39
CA ASP A 306 13.60 0.30 -25.57
C ASP A 306 13.80 0.74 -24.09
N ASN A 307 15.00 0.58 -23.52
CA ASN A 307 15.35 0.94 -22.13
C ASN A 307 15.93 2.36 -21.96
N PHE A 308 15.62 3.30 -22.89
CA PHE A 308 16.18 4.66 -22.91
C PHE A 308 16.12 5.39 -21.55
N VAL A 309 15.03 5.21 -20.78
CA VAL A 309 14.86 5.86 -19.47
C VAL A 309 15.88 5.34 -18.47
N SER A 310 16.18 4.04 -18.50
CA SER A 310 17.21 3.44 -17.64
C SER A 310 18.58 3.95 -18.02
N VAL A 311 18.89 4.06 -19.32
CA VAL A 311 20.16 4.61 -19.82
C VAL A 311 20.32 6.10 -19.44
N PHE A 312 19.26 6.89 -19.58
CA PHE A 312 19.25 8.29 -19.18
C PHE A 312 19.54 8.45 -17.68
N LEU A 313 18.90 7.63 -16.85
CA LEU A 313 19.12 7.63 -15.41
C LEU A 313 20.52 7.13 -15.06
N GLU A 314 21.00 6.03 -15.65
CA GLU A 314 22.31 5.45 -15.35
C GLU A 314 23.46 6.43 -15.60
N ASN A 315 23.42 7.15 -16.72
CA ASN A 315 24.43 8.14 -17.10
C ASN A 315 24.57 9.32 -16.14
N ARG A 316 23.59 9.56 -15.26
CA ARG A 316 23.54 10.74 -14.38
C ARG A 316 23.41 10.36 -12.92
N PHE A 317 22.49 9.47 -12.58
CA PHE A 317 22.16 9.04 -11.22
C PHE A 317 23.35 8.47 -10.45
N LEU A 318 24.26 7.75 -11.13
CA LEU A 318 25.48 7.21 -10.51
C LEU A 318 26.52 8.28 -10.19
N LEU A 319 26.50 9.41 -10.90
CA LEU A 319 27.44 10.52 -10.75
C LEU A 319 26.99 11.54 -9.68
N ILE A 320 25.80 11.33 -9.11
CA ILE A 320 25.17 12.23 -8.13
C ILE A 320 25.38 11.69 -6.72
N ASP A 321 25.66 12.61 -5.79
CA ASP A 321 25.75 12.33 -4.36
C ASP A 321 24.48 11.64 -3.84
N VAL A 322 24.64 10.67 -2.95
CA VAL A 322 23.54 9.86 -2.41
C VAL A 322 22.39 10.73 -1.85
N GLU A 323 22.73 11.86 -1.23
CA GLU A 323 21.78 12.80 -0.62
C GLU A 323 20.93 13.61 -1.63
N GLU A 324 21.38 13.72 -2.88
CA GLU A 324 20.72 14.46 -3.96
C GLU A 324 19.88 13.54 -4.88
N ARG A 325 20.07 12.22 -4.79
CA ARG A 325 19.39 11.24 -5.65
C ARG A 325 17.87 11.29 -5.57
N ASN A 326 17.30 11.45 -4.38
CA ASN A 326 15.85 11.63 -4.25
C ASN A 326 15.37 12.90 -4.95
N GLU A 327 16.10 14.01 -4.78
CA GLU A 327 15.77 15.30 -5.39
C GLU A 327 15.88 15.25 -6.91
N PHE A 328 16.89 14.55 -7.44
CA PHE A 328 17.02 14.28 -8.86
C PHE A 328 15.79 13.57 -9.43
N ILE A 329 15.40 12.44 -8.84
CA ILE A 329 14.23 11.66 -9.30
C ILE A 329 12.94 12.45 -9.17
N PHE A 330 12.75 13.14 -8.04
CA PHE A 330 11.59 13.99 -7.83
C PHE A 330 11.54 15.10 -8.88
N SER A 331 12.64 15.82 -9.11
CA SER A 331 12.69 16.93 -10.08
C SER A 331 12.34 16.49 -11.50
N ILE A 332 12.78 15.31 -11.94
CA ILE A 332 12.58 14.84 -13.32
C ILE A 332 11.15 14.36 -13.57
N PHE A 333 10.58 13.62 -12.61
CA PHE A 333 9.33 12.90 -12.84
C PHE A 333 8.11 13.51 -12.13
N HIS A 334 8.29 14.30 -11.07
CA HIS A 334 7.16 14.88 -10.34
C HIS A 334 6.47 15.96 -11.17
N LYS A 335 5.14 16.00 -11.10
CA LYS A 335 4.34 17.01 -11.77
C LYS A 335 4.45 18.41 -11.14
N GLU A 336 5.07 19.34 -11.85
CA GLU A 336 5.00 20.78 -11.55
C GLU A 336 3.86 21.45 -12.32
N ASN A 337 2.88 22.00 -11.61
CA ASN A 337 1.78 22.75 -12.22
C ASN A 337 2.28 24.10 -12.78
N TRP A 338 1.69 24.55 -13.89
CA TRP A 338 1.90 25.88 -14.52
C TRP A 338 3.17 26.08 -15.35
N ARG A 339 3.90 25.01 -15.69
CA ARG A 339 5.15 25.13 -16.46
C ARG A 339 5.28 24.04 -17.54
N ASN A 340 5.24 24.44 -18.82
CA ASN A 340 5.23 23.56 -20.01
C ASN A 340 6.51 22.73 -20.24
N TYR A 341 7.50 22.76 -19.34
CA TYR A 341 8.78 22.07 -19.54
C TYR A 341 8.84 20.66 -18.93
N ASN A 342 7.94 20.32 -18.00
CA ASN A 342 7.96 19.05 -17.27
C ASN A 342 7.30 17.92 -18.08
N LEU A 343 7.82 16.70 -17.96
CA LEU A 343 7.30 15.51 -18.66
C LEU A 343 5.87 15.15 -18.22
N ALA A 344 5.59 15.09 -16.92
CA ALA A 344 4.29 14.77 -16.35
C ALA A 344 3.17 15.65 -16.93
N TYR A 345 3.37 16.97 -16.85
CA TYR A 345 2.43 17.95 -17.41
C TYR A 345 2.24 17.76 -18.92
N SER A 346 3.33 17.46 -19.63
CA SER A 346 3.27 17.20 -21.07
C SER A 346 2.51 15.93 -21.42
N ILE A 347 2.58 14.88 -20.59
CA ILE A 347 1.80 13.66 -20.76
C ILE A 347 0.32 13.97 -20.52
N ASP A 348 -0.03 14.70 -19.46
CA ASP A 348 -1.42 15.11 -19.19
C ASP A 348 -2.02 15.92 -20.35
N GLU A 349 -1.27 16.90 -20.87
CA GLU A 349 -1.70 17.69 -22.04
C GLU A 349 -1.89 16.81 -23.29
N TYR A 350 -1.05 15.78 -23.46
CA TYR A 350 -1.19 14.82 -24.55
C TYR A 350 -2.42 13.93 -24.36
N LEU A 351 -2.68 13.46 -23.14
CA LEU A 351 -3.87 12.66 -22.80
C LEU A 351 -5.16 13.43 -23.10
N GLU A 352 -5.22 14.73 -22.83
CA GLU A 352 -6.38 15.58 -23.16
C GLU A 352 -6.68 15.59 -24.67
N LYS A 353 -5.65 15.59 -25.50
CA LYS A 353 -5.73 15.68 -26.97
C LYS A 353 -5.70 14.33 -27.69
N LEU A 354 -5.53 13.24 -26.95
CA LEU A 354 -5.34 11.90 -27.48
C LEU A 354 -6.60 11.40 -28.21
N SER A 355 -6.43 10.90 -29.43
CA SER A 355 -7.50 10.28 -30.21
C SER A 355 -7.64 8.79 -29.90
N SER A 356 -8.85 8.23 -30.03
CA SER A 356 -9.14 6.81 -29.73
C SER A 356 -8.20 5.82 -30.43
N LYS A 357 -7.87 6.08 -31.70
CA LYS A 357 -6.94 5.26 -32.50
C LYS A 357 -5.51 5.18 -31.95
N GLN A 358 -5.08 6.16 -31.16
CA GLN A 358 -3.72 6.25 -30.64
C GLN A 358 -3.60 5.74 -29.19
N ILE A 359 -4.72 5.41 -28.54
CA ILE A 359 -4.72 5.03 -27.12
C ILE A 359 -3.95 3.72 -26.93
N SER A 360 -4.22 2.70 -27.76
CA SER A 360 -3.54 1.41 -27.69
C SER A 360 -2.02 1.52 -27.89
N ASP A 361 -1.59 2.27 -28.91
CA ASP A 361 -0.17 2.52 -29.20
C ASP A 361 0.54 3.23 -28.05
N PHE A 362 -0.06 4.30 -27.53
CA PHE A 362 0.49 5.05 -26.41
C PHE A 362 0.50 4.21 -25.12
N TYR A 363 -0.55 3.43 -24.86
CA TYR A 363 -0.61 2.53 -23.70
C TYR A 363 0.53 1.52 -23.72
N ASN A 364 0.78 0.88 -24.87
CA ASN A 364 1.87 -0.09 -25.02
C ASN A 364 3.25 0.55 -24.83
N PHE A 365 3.45 1.73 -25.41
CA PHE A 365 4.67 2.51 -25.21
C PHE A 365 4.86 2.88 -23.74
N TYR A 366 3.84 3.45 -23.10
CA TYR A 366 3.89 3.91 -21.71
C TYR A 366 4.10 2.74 -20.74
N ARG A 367 3.49 1.59 -21.00
CA ARG A 367 3.71 0.33 -20.28
C ARG A 367 5.18 -0.09 -20.29
N LYS A 368 5.84 -0.09 -21.46
CA LYS A 368 7.28 -0.40 -21.56
C LYS A 368 8.12 0.63 -20.81
N TYR A 369 7.81 1.91 -20.97
CA TYR A 369 8.48 3.00 -20.26
C TYR A 369 8.41 2.84 -18.74
N CYS A 370 7.22 2.61 -18.17
CA CYS A 370 7.03 2.41 -16.73
C CYS A 370 7.80 1.17 -16.23
N LYS A 371 7.80 0.07 -16.99
CA LYS A 371 8.56 -1.13 -16.63
C LYS A 371 10.06 -0.79 -16.46
N ASN A 372 10.66 -0.17 -17.47
CA ASN A 372 12.09 0.16 -17.47
C ASN A 372 12.45 1.22 -16.41
N LYS A 373 11.58 2.21 -16.19
CA LYS A 373 11.70 3.21 -15.10
C LYS A 373 11.77 2.51 -13.74
N TRP A 374 10.78 1.68 -13.41
CA TRP A 374 10.69 1.05 -12.08
C TRP A 374 11.67 -0.11 -11.87
N GLU A 375 12.07 -0.84 -12.92
CA GLU A 375 13.17 -1.81 -12.82
C GLU A 375 14.49 -1.15 -12.43
N PHE A 376 14.77 0.04 -12.96
CA PHE A 376 15.94 0.82 -12.56
C PHE A 376 15.81 1.35 -11.13
N LEU A 377 14.70 2.03 -10.80
CA LEU A 377 14.52 2.66 -9.48
C LEU A 377 14.52 1.66 -8.32
N LYS A 378 14.03 0.43 -8.52
CA LYS A 378 14.08 -0.64 -7.52
C LYS A 378 15.51 -0.99 -7.07
N LYS A 379 16.50 -0.87 -7.95
CA LYS A 379 17.91 -1.12 -7.60
C LYS A 379 18.45 -0.09 -6.59
N PHE A 380 17.81 1.07 -6.48
CA PHE A 380 18.23 2.20 -5.65
C PHE A 380 17.11 2.67 -4.71
N GLN A 381 16.24 1.76 -4.31
CA GLN A 381 15.06 2.07 -3.51
C GLN A 381 15.40 2.78 -2.18
N ASP A 382 16.52 2.42 -1.55
CA ASP A 382 16.98 3.01 -0.29
C ASP A 382 17.39 4.49 -0.42
N ASN A 383 17.61 4.98 -1.64
CA ASN A 383 18.01 6.35 -1.94
C ASN A 383 16.81 7.27 -2.22
N ILE A 384 15.59 6.75 -2.20
CA ILE A 384 14.36 7.47 -2.57
C ILE A 384 13.40 7.48 -1.38
N PHE A 385 12.89 8.67 -1.05
CA PHE A 385 11.96 8.84 0.05
C PHE A 385 10.62 8.17 -0.25
N SER A 386 9.99 7.63 0.80
CA SER A 386 8.70 6.93 0.72
C SER A 386 7.61 7.77 0.05
N ASN A 387 7.56 9.07 0.35
CA ASN A 387 6.56 9.98 -0.24
C ASN A 387 6.80 10.17 -1.73
N THR A 388 8.05 10.41 -2.15
CA THR A 388 8.41 10.51 -3.57
C THR A 388 8.10 9.22 -4.32
N TRP A 389 8.44 8.06 -3.75
CA TRP A 389 8.12 6.76 -4.34
C TRP A 389 6.61 6.56 -4.54
N LYS A 390 5.80 6.89 -3.51
CA LYS A 390 4.35 6.80 -3.54
C LYS A 390 3.75 7.73 -4.61
N GLU A 391 4.11 9.01 -4.60
CA GLU A 391 3.58 10.02 -5.53
C GLU A 391 3.83 9.63 -6.99
N LEU A 392 5.04 9.16 -7.31
CA LEU A 392 5.39 8.76 -8.68
C LEU A 392 4.63 7.51 -9.15
N ILE A 393 4.37 6.53 -8.27
CA ILE A 393 3.56 5.36 -8.61
C ILE A 393 2.10 5.76 -8.82
N GLU A 394 1.56 6.61 -7.94
CA GLU A 394 0.18 7.09 -8.08
C GLU A 394 -0.03 7.87 -9.38
N GLU A 395 0.96 8.66 -9.78
CA GLU A 395 0.95 9.36 -11.05
C GLU A 395 0.91 8.40 -12.25
N ASP A 396 1.77 7.39 -12.26
CA ASP A 396 1.77 6.36 -13.31
C ASP A 396 0.43 5.61 -13.36
N LEU A 397 -0.15 5.25 -12.20
CA LEU A 397 -1.46 4.61 -12.13
C LEU A 397 -2.59 5.51 -12.64
N ARG A 398 -2.55 6.82 -12.36
CA ARG A 398 -3.53 7.80 -12.86
C ARG A 398 -3.50 7.92 -14.39
N ILE A 399 -2.31 7.84 -14.99
CA ILE A 399 -2.15 7.87 -16.45
C ILE A 399 -2.84 6.64 -17.08
N PHE A 400 -2.61 5.44 -16.56
CA PHE A 400 -3.30 4.23 -17.04
C PHE A 400 -4.83 4.32 -16.87
N GLN A 401 -5.31 4.79 -15.72
CA GLN A 401 -6.75 5.00 -15.49
C GLN A 401 -7.36 6.03 -16.45
N SER A 402 -6.61 7.07 -16.84
CA SER A 402 -7.05 8.08 -17.79
C SER A 402 -7.17 7.52 -19.21
N LEU A 403 -6.22 6.67 -19.62
CA LEU A 403 -6.25 5.99 -20.92
C LEU A 403 -7.44 5.02 -21.01
N GLU A 404 -7.67 4.22 -19.98
CA GLU A 404 -8.79 3.26 -19.93
C GLU A 404 -10.16 3.95 -19.98
N LYS A 405 -10.30 5.12 -19.35
CA LYS A 405 -11.54 5.91 -19.41
C LYS A 405 -11.83 6.52 -20.78
N LYS A 406 -10.80 6.67 -21.62
CA LYS A 406 -10.89 7.29 -22.96
C LYS A 406 -11.05 6.26 -24.08
N ASP A 407 -10.93 4.97 -23.77
CA ASP A 407 -11.02 3.89 -24.76
C ASP A 407 -12.46 3.42 -24.96
N ASP A 408 -13.11 3.98 -25.98
CA ASP A 408 -14.48 3.63 -26.38
C ASP A 408 -14.61 2.18 -26.92
N THR A 409 -13.50 1.57 -27.33
CA THR A 409 -13.46 0.22 -27.93
C THR A 409 -13.09 -0.87 -26.93
N PHE A 410 -12.63 -0.48 -25.75
CA PHE A 410 -12.10 -1.37 -24.72
C PHE A 410 -10.98 -2.31 -25.23
N GLU A 411 -10.26 -1.94 -26.29
CA GLU A 411 -9.10 -2.67 -26.79
C GLU A 411 -7.96 -2.68 -25.76
N VAL A 412 -7.72 -1.56 -25.07
CA VAL A 412 -6.73 -1.45 -23.99
C VAL A 412 -7.03 -2.46 -22.87
N LEU A 413 -8.32 -2.68 -22.59
CA LEU A 413 -8.77 -3.63 -21.58
C LEU A 413 -8.47 -5.08 -21.98
N GLN A 414 -8.44 -5.38 -23.28
CA GLN A 414 -8.06 -6.68 -23.80
C GLN A 414 -6.55 -6.90 -23.74
N ILE A 415 -5.74 -5.83 -23.78
CA ILE A 415 -4.27 -5.92 -23.59
C ILE A 415 -3.94 -6.40 -22.17
N GLU A 416 -4.70 -6.00 -21.15
CA GLU A 416 -4.50 -6.48 -19.77
C GLU A 416 -5.09 -7.87 -19.47
N LYS A 417 -5.91 -8.42 -20.38
CA LYS A 417 -6.47 -9.77 -20.23
C LYS A 417 -5.69 -10.76 -21.10
N PRO A 418 -5.18 -11.89 -20.56
CA PRO A 418 -4.51 -12.87 -21.41
C PRO A 418 -5.47 -13.41 -22.47
N THR A 419 -5.11 -13.21 -23.74
CA THR A 419 -5.85 -13.71 -24.89
C THR A 419 -5.56 -15.21 -25.05
N ARG A 420 -6.44 -16.03 -24.47
CA ARG A 420 -6.51 -17.51 -24.55
C ARG A 420 -5.42 -18.34 -23.84
N VAL A 421 -5.93 -19.46 -23.33
CA VAL A 421 -5.30 -20.55 -22.59
C VAL A 421 -4.38 -21.35 -23.52
N TYR A 422 -3.14 -20.92 -23.76
CA TYR A 422 -2.07 -21.85 -24.16
C TYR A 422 -0.70 -21.39 -23.60
N TRP A 423 -0.25 -22.17 -22.62
CA TRP A 423 1.10 -22.62 -22.33
C TRP A 423 2.32 -21.78 -22.77
N ARG A 424 3.06 -21.38 -21.73
CA ARG A 424 4.53 -21.14 -21.64
C ARG A 424 5.12 -20.08 -22.59
N GLN A 425 5.56 -19.01 -21.92
CA GLN A 425 6.38 -17.88 -22.40
C GLN A 425 5.65 -16.72 -23.09
N SER A 426 4.92 -15.94 -22.29
CA SER A 426 5.04 -14.48 -22.38
C SER A 426 4.96 -13.91 -20.96
N SER A 427 5.97 -13.13 -20.60
CA SER A 427 6.10 -12.35 -19.37
C SER A 427 5.19 -11.11 -19.40
N ASP A 428 3.94 -11.22 -19.84
CA ASP A 428 3.04 -10.07 -19.91
C ASP A 428 2.49 -9.74 -18.53
N TYR A 429 3.33 -9.01 -17.79
CA TYR A 429 3.01 -8.40 -16.54
C TYR A 429 1.86 -7.39 -16.74
N LYS A 430 0.74 -7.52 -16.01
CA LYS A 430 -0.32 -6.50 -15.94
C LYS A 430 0.17 -5.24 -15.24
N ILE A 431 0.42 -4.16 -15.96
CA ILE A 431 1.23 -3.05 -15.45
C ILE A 431 0.65 -2.38 -14.18
N LYS A 432 -0.68 -2.29 -14.03
CA LYS A 432 -1.28 -1.75 -12.80
C LYS A 432 -0.98 -2.61 -11.57
N GLU A 433 -1.02 -3.94 -11.73
CA GLU A 433 -0.63 -4.89 -10.69
C GLU A 433 0.87 -4.72 -10.32
N TYR A 434 1.72 -4.30 -11.27
CA TYR A 434 3.18 -4.12 -11.12
C TYR A 434 3.49 -2.97 -10.22
N LEU A 435 2.85 -1.85 -10.56
CA LEU A 435 3.02 -0.60 -9.89
C LEU A 435 2.52 -0.74 -8.44
N PHE A 436 1.39 -1.42 -8.25
CA PHE A 436 0.89 -1.67 -6.90
C PHE A 436 1.78 -2.61 -6.08
N GLU A 437 2.26 -3.72 -6.64
CA GLU A 437 3.22 -4.60 -5.94
C GLU A 437 4.53 -3.87 -5.62
N THR A 438 5.02 -3.06 -6.56
CA THR A 438 6.22 -2.22 -6.39
C THR A 438 6.02 -1.17 -5.28
N LEU A 439 4.79 -0.70 -5.07
CA LEU A 439 4.44 0.20 -3.97
C LEU A 439 4.47 -0.53 -2.63
N ILE A 440 3.70 -1.60 -2.46
CA ILE A 440 3.53 -2.27 -1.15
C ILE A 440 4.77 -3.03 -0.68
N ASN A 441 5.64 -3.47 -1.61
CA ASN A 441 6.88 -4.17 -1.29
C ASN A 441 7.99 -3.22 -0.82
N ASN A 442 7.78 -1.90 -0.94
CA ASN A 442 8.75 -0.93 -0.44
C ASN A 442 8.68 -0.85 1.11
N LYS A 443 9.77 -1.27 1.77
CA LYS A 443 9.89 -1.34 3.24
C LYS A 443 9.81 0.01 3.96
N THR A 444 10.03 1.13 3.27
CA THR A 444 9.96 2.47 3.88
C THR A 444 8.53 3.03 3.90
N ILE A 445 7.61 2.45 3.12
CA ILE A 445 6.24 2.96 2.98
C ILE A 445 5.35 2.48 4.14
N ASN A 446 4.65 3.41 4.79
CA ASN A 446 3.65 3.08 5.80
C ASN A 446 2.37 2.53 5.13
N LEU A 447 2.14 1.22 5.28
CA LEU A 447 0.99 0.53 4.69
C LEU A 447 -0.36 1.03 5.25
N ASN A 448 -0.42 1.61 6.45
CA ASN A 448 -1.66 2.18 6.97
C ASN A 448 -2.19 3.32 6.08
N VAL A 449 -1.29 4.09 5.47
CA VAL A 449 -1.68 5.16 4.54
C VAL A 449 -2.32 4.55 3.29
N ILE A 450 -1.72 3.49 2.73
CA ILE A 450 -2.28 2.77 1.57
C ILE A 450 -3.65 2.15 1.90
N VAL A 451 -3.81 1.61 3.11
CA VAL A 451 -5.09 1.04 3.56
C VAL A 451 -6.19 2.10 3.65
N GLU A 452 -5.89 3.30 4.16
CA GLU A 452 -6.88 4.39 4.19
C GLU A 452 -7.21 4.89 2.77
N ASP A 453 -6.23 5.02 1.88
CA ASP A 453 -6.47 5.38 0.48
C ASP A 453 -7.39 4.36 -0.21
N LEU A 454 -7.15 3.05 0.03
CA LEU A 454 -8.01 1.98 -0.49
C LEU A 454 -9.41 2.01 0.08
N LYS A 455 -9.55 2.33 1.37
CA LYS A 455 -10.86 2.49 1.99
C LYS A 455 -11.64 3.63 1.34
N SER A 456 -10.99 4.75 1.01
CA SER A 456 -11.61 5.84 0.25
C SER A 456 -11.97 5.43 -1.18
N GLU A 457 -11.11 4.66 -1.86
CA GLU A 457 -11.39 4.12 -3.21
C GLU A 457 -12.59 3.15 -3.21
N LEU A 458 -12.70 2.30 -2.18
CA LEU A 458 -13.84 1.39 -1.99
C LEU A 458 -15.15 2.14 -1.78
N GLN A 459 -15.14 3.25 -1.04
CA GLN A 459 -16.31 4.08 -0.80
C GLN A 459 -16.75 4.84 -2.05
N SER A 460 -15.80 5.41 -2.81
CA SER A 460 -16.11 6.18 -4.02
C SER A 460 -16.62 5.29 -5.16
N ASN A 461 -16.20 4.02 -5.24
CA ASN A 461 -16.60 3.10 -6.30
C ASN A 461 -18.13 2.85 -6.37
N LYS A 462 -18.87 3.10 -5.27
CA LYS A 462 -20.33 2.93 -5.23
C LYS A 462 -21.10 4.04 -5.99
N ASN A 463 -20.49 5.22 -6.19
CA ASN A 463 -21.13 6.40 -6.78
C ASN A 463 -20.91 6.56 -8.29
N TYR A 464 -20.21 5.62 -8.93
CA TYR A 464 -19.83 5.74 -10.33
C TYR A 464 -20.90 5.17 -11.27
N LYS A 465 -21.55 6.07 -12.02
CA LYS A 465 -22.45 5.76 -13.14
C LYS A 465 -21.63 5.45 -14.42
N TYR A 466 -20.64 4.54 -14.33
CA TYR A 466 -19.80 4.15 -15.46
C TYR A 466 -20.35 2.92 -16.19
N GLU A 467 -19.88 2.70 -17.43
CA GLU A 467 -20.17 1.50 -18.23
C GLU A 467 -19.73 0.22 -17.49
N ARG A 468 -20.57 -0.83 -17.58
CA ARG A 468 -20.45 -2.05 -16.74
C ARG A 468 -19.07 -2.74 -16.84
N GLU A 469 -18.39 -2.66 -17.98
CA GLU A 469 -17.12 -3.35 -18.21
C GLU A 469 -15.94 -2.69 -17.48
N LEU A 470 -15.84 -1.36 -17.55
CA LEU A 470 -14.83 -0.59 -16.82
C LEU A 470 -15.03 -0.71 -15.30
N GLN A 471 -16.28 -0.71 -14.84
CA GLN A 471 -16.60 -0.95 -13.43
C GLN A 471 -16.09 -2.32 -12.96
N LYS A 472 -16.33 -3.38 -13.75
CA LYS A 472 -15.86 -4.73 -13.43
C LYS A 472 -14.34 -4.80 -13.30
N GLN A 473 -13.60 -4.10 -14.17
CA GLN A 473 -12.15 -4.09 -14.07
C GLN A 473 -11.60 -3.31 -12.88
N ASN A 474 -12.22 -2.17 -12.56
CA ASN A 474 -11.88 -1.43 -11.34
C ASN A 474 -12.13 -2.31 -10.11
N GLU A 475 -13.23 -3.06 -10.09
CA GLU A 475 -13.47 -4.08 -9.07
C GLU A 475 -12.40 -5.18 -9.07
N ASP A 476 -12.00 -5.71 -10.23
CA ASP A 476 -10.96 -6.74 -10.32
C ASP A 476 -9.59 -6.24 -9.83
N PHE A 477 -9.22 -4.99 -10.16
CA PHE A 477 -8.00 -4.38 -9.66
C PHE A 477 -8.08 -4.10 -8.16
N LEU A 478 -9.23 -3.64 -7.64
CA LEU A 478 -9.45 -3.50 -6.20
C LEU A 478 -9.36 -4.84 -5.46
N ARG A 479 -9.92 -5.91 -6.04
CA ARG A 479 -9.76 -7.29 -5.53
C ARG A 479 -8.29 -7.67 -5.44
N PHE A 480 -7.53 -7.39 -6.50
CA PHE A 480 -6.08 -7.64 -6.52
C PHE A 480 -5.36 -6.86 -5.40
N LYS A 481 -5.58 -5.54 -5.30
CA LYS A 481 -4.94 -4.70 -4.29
C LYS A 481 -5.21 -5.20 -2.87
N LEU A 482 -6.48 -5.53 -2.57
CA LEU A 482 -6.88 -6.06 -1.27
C LEU A 482 -6.24 -7.42 -0.99
N ASN A 483 -6.25 -8.35 -1.95
CA ASN A 483 -5.63 -9.67 -1.77
C ASN A 483 -4.13 -9.59 -1.46
N GLN A 484 -3.40 -8.68 -2.12
CA GLN A 484 -1.98 -8.48 -1.87
C GLN A 484 -1.72 -7.92 -0.46
N LEU A 485 -2.56 -6.98 0.00
CA LEU A 485 -2.48 -6.50 1.38
C LEU A 485 -2.86 -7.59 2.38
N LEU A 486 -3.90 -8.38 2.15
CA LEU A 486 -4.27 -9.48 3.04
C LEU A 486 -3.13 -10.50 3.17
N LYS A 487 -2.41 -10.79 2.08
CA LYS A 487 -1.22 -11.64 2.10
C LYS A 487 -0.10 -11.06 2.97
N GLN A 488 0.21 -9.77 2.83
CA GLN A 488 1.21 -9.10 3.69
C GLN A 488 0.75 -9.02 5.16
N TYR A 489 -0.55 -8.83 5.38
CA TYR A 489 -1.14 -8.83 6.72
C TYR A 489 -0.92 -10.20 7.38
N GLU A 490 -1.37 -11.29 6.75
CA GLU A 490 -1.26 -12.65 7.26
C GLU A 490 0.18 -13.09 7.50
N ASN A 491 1.10 -12.79 6.58
CA ASN A 491 2.51 -13.19 6.68
C ASN A 491 3.24 -12.61 7.91
N GLY A 492 2.72 -11.53 8.51
CA GLY A 492 3.31 -10.95 9.72
C GLY A 492 4.50 -10.03 9.47
N GLU A 493 4.97 -9.89 8.23
CA GLU A 493 6.20 -9.17 7.88
C GLU A 493 6.13 -7.66 8.16
N ARG A 494 4.92 -7.09 8.12
CA ARG A 494 4.68 -5.65 8.35
C ARG A 494 3.44 -5.44 9.22
N GLU A 495 3.52 -4.49 10.14
CA GLU A 495 2.42 -4.19 11.06
C GLU A 495 1.56 -3.04 10.52
N PHE A 496 0.29 -3.33 10.25
CA PHE A 496 -0.71 -2.35 9.84
C PHE A 496 -2.11 -2.85 10.20
N SER A 497 -3.08 -1.93 10.27
CA SER A 497 -4.47 -2.24 10.57
C SER A 497 -5.27 -2.56 9.32
N LEU A 498 -6.21 -3.50 9.42
CA LEU A 498 -7.21 -3.75 8.37
C LEU A 498 -8.19 -2.56 8.27
N PRO A 499 -8.79 -2.33 7.08
CA PRO A 499 -9.83 -1.33 6.93
C PRO A 499 -10.98 -1.56 7.91
N LYS A 500 -11.35 -0.52 8.67
CA LYS A 500 -12.53 -0.55 9.54
C LYS A 500 -13.73 0.09 8.83
N PHE A 501 -14.75 -0.70 8.57
CA PHE A 501 -16.04 -0.22 8.06
C PHE A 501 -17.03 -0.06 9.22
N LYS A 502 -17.93 0.92 9.11
CA LYS A 502 -19.08 0.99 10.03
C LYS A 502 -20.00 -0.20 9.74
N LYS A 503 -20.75 -0.62 10.76
CA LYS A 503 -21.83 -1.60 10.59
C LYS A 503 -22.79 -1.14 9.49
N LEU A 504 -23.39 -2.11 8.80
CA LEU A 504 -24.44 -1.83 7.83
C LEU A 504 -25.60 -1.09 8.53
N SER A 505 -26.28 -0.20 7.81
CA SER A 505 -27.44 0.48 8.38
C SER A 505 -28.57 -0.52 8.64
N ASP A 506 -29.39 -0.26 9.64
CA ASP A 506 -30.65 -0.97 9.87
C ASP A 506 -31.75 -0.47 8.93
N GLU A 507 -31.49 0.61 8.19
CA GLU A 507 -32.33 1.09 7.10
C GLU A 507 -32.13 0.26 5.83
N PHE A 508 -33.24 -0.14 5.22
CA PHE A 508 -33.27 -0.95 4.02
C PHE A 508 -33.53 -0.08 2.78
N ASP A 509 -32.75 -0.33 1.73
CA ASP A 509 -33.00 0.13 0.38
C ASP A 509 -33.50 -1.07 -0.44
N GLY A 510 -34.83 -1.20 -0.54
CA GLY A 510 -35.49 -2.38 -1.09
C GLY A 510 -35.21 -3.64 -0.25
N SER A 511 -34.64 -4.69 -0.87
CA SER A 511 -34.32 -5.98 -0.21
C SER A 511 -32.88 -6.08 0.32
N LYS A 512 -32.19 -4.94 0.45
CA LYS A 512 -30.79 -4.87 0.88
C LYS A 512 -30.62 -3.82 1.97
N ARG A 513 -29.79 -4.12 2.99
CA ARG A 513 -29.34 -3.10 3.96
C ARG A 513 -28.53 -2.04 3.23
N ASN A 514 -28.64 -0.78 3.68
CA ASN A 514 -27.87 0.30 3.08
C ASN A 514 -26.37 0.13 3.38
N ASP A 515 -25.61 -0.25 2.35
CA ASP A 515 -24.15 -0.42 2.43
C ASP A 515 -23.39 0.84 1.98
N PHE A 516 -23.60 1.98 2.64
CA PHE A 516 -22.98 3.26 2.23
C PHE A 516 -21.45 3.18 2.11
N TYR A 517 -20.82 2.35 2.95
CA TYR A 517 -19.36 2.23 3.02
C TYR A 517 -18.78 1.09 2.17
N ASN A 518 -19.59 0.44 1.31
CA ASN A 518 -19.19 -0.68 0.44
C ASN A 518 -18.52 -1.85 1.21
N SER A 519 -18.96 -2.04 2.45
CA SER A 519 -18.49 -3.09 3.36
C SER A 519 -18.79 -4.49 2.80
N MET A 520 -19.84 -4.66 1.99
CA MET A 520 -20.17 -5.93 1.36
C MET A 520 -19.10 -6.36 0.35
N PHE A 521 -18.58 -5.43 -0.46
CA PHE A 521 -17.56 -5.76 -1.45
C PHE A 521 -16.24 -6.15 -0.78
N TYR A 522 -15.81 -5.39 0.24
CA TYR A 522 -14.65 -5.76 1.06
C TYR A 522 -14.83 -7.12 1.73
N SER A 523 -15.97 -7.35 2.37
CA SER A 523 -16.24 -8.59 3.10
C SER A 523 -16.30 -9.80 2.16
N LYS A 524 -16.82 -9.62 0.94
CA LYS A 524 -16.77 -10.65 -0.12
C LYS A 524 -15.34 -11.04 -0.46
N ILE A 525 -14.43 -10.08 -0.56
CA ILE A 525 -13.03 -10.36 -0.88
C ILE A 525 -12.36 -11.08 0.28
N CYS A 526 -12.60 -10.65 1.52
CA CYS A 526 -12.08 -11.32 2.71
C CYS A 526 -12.59 -12.75 2.84
N PHE A 527 -13.88 -12.98 2.57
CA PHE A 527 -14.47 -14.31 2.56
C PHE A 527 -13.80 -15.22 1.54
N ASN A 528 -13.71 -14.78 0.28
CA ASN A 528 -13.05 -15.53 -0.81
C ASN A 528 -11.54 -15.73 -0.60
N TYR A 529 -10.92 -14.93 0.26
CA TYR A 529 -9.52 -15.12 0.65
C TYR A 529 -9.39 -16.26 1.68
N LEU A 530 -10.39 -16.41 2.56
CA LEU A 530 -10.40 -17.34 3.69
C LEU A 530 -11.10 -18.68 3.41
N ASP A 531 -11.99 -18.77 2.43
CA ASP A 531 -12.88 -19.92 2.16
C ASP A 531 -12.18 -21.19 1.61
N ARG A 532 -10.85 -21.29 1.74
CA ARG A 532 -10.01 -22.38 1.22
C ARG A 532 -9.96 -23.62 2.13
N GLY A 533 -11.00 -23.87 2.93
CA GLY A 533 -11.12 -25.01 3.85
C GLY A 533 -11.01 -24.65 5.34
N ARG A 534 -10.57 -25.61 6.16
CA ARG A 534 -10.40 -25.45 7.62
C ARG A 534 -9.34 -24.41 7.95
N ILE A 535 -9.61 -23.57 8.94
CA ILE A 535 -8.64 -22.60 9.45
C ILE A 535 -7.82 -23.16 10.62
N GLU A 536 -6.68 -22.51 10.88
CA GLU A 536 -5.77 -22.85 11.99
C GLU A 536 -6.46 -22.70 13.36
N ASP A 537 -5.98 -23.44 14.37
CA ASP A 537 -6.52 -23.41 15.73
C ASP A 537 -6.19 -22.10 16.49
N PHE A 538 -7.20 -21.54 17.15
CA PHE A 538 -7.17 -20.31 17.97
C PHE A 538 -7.08 -20.59 19.47
N SER A 539 -6.91 -21.85 19.90
CA SER A 539 -6.84 -22.21 21.33
C SER A 539 -5.67 -21.55 22.08
N GLN A 540 -4.54 -21.28 21.40
CA GLN A 540 -3.32 -20.75 22.01
C GLN A 540 -2.87 -19.40 21.44
N LEU A 541 -3.75 -18.40 21.41
CA LEU A 541 -3.40 -17.08 20.82
C LEU A 541 -2.39 -16.28 21.63
N LYS A 542 -2.23 -16.51 22.95
CA LYS A 542 -1.29 -15.74 23.78
C LYS A 542 0.16 -16.16 23.52
N VAL A 543 0.97 -15.20 23.08
CA VAL A 543 2.42 -15.34 22.98
C VAL A 543 3.03 -15.33 24.38
N LYS A 544 3.80 -16.35 24.71
CA LYS A 544 4.56 -16.46 25.96
C LYS A 544 6.05 -16.18 25.72
N ALA A 545 6.79 -15.85 26.77
CA ALA A 545 8.21 -15.51 26.67
C ALA A 545 9.09 -16.71 26.26
N ASP A 546 8.64 -17.93 26.58
CA ASP A 546 9.26 -19.22 26.30
C ASP A 546 8.84 -19.83 24.94
N ASP A 547 7.95 -19.18 24.19
CA ASP A 547 7.59 -19.64 22.85
C ASP A 547 8.79 -19.54 21.88
N SER A 548 9.02 -20.57 21.08
CA SER A 548 9.94 -20.51 19.93
C SER A 548 9.48 -19.46 18.90
N GLU A 549 10.40 -18.96 18.08
CA GLU A 549 10.07 -17.96 17.04
C GLU A 549 9.01 -18.47 16.05
N GLU A 550 9.06 -19.76 15.68
CA GLU A 550 8.02 -20.42 14.88
C GLU A 550 6.65 -20.41 15.58
N GLN A 551 6.60 -20.72 16.88
CA GLN A 551 5.35 -20.70 17.66
C GLN A 551 4.80 -19.27 17.76
N LYS A 552 5.64 -18.26 18.02
CA LYS A 552 5.22 -16.85 18.05
C LYS A 552 4.60 -16.44 16.71
N LYS A 553 5.24 -16.82 15.60
CA LYS A 553 4.76 -16.52 14.24
C LYS A 553 3.40 -17.16 13.97
N GLN A 554 3.20 -18.43 14.35
CA GLN A 554 1.92 -19.13 14.21
C GLN A 554 0.82 -18.47 15.04
N LYS A 555 1.10 -18.13 16.30
CA LYS A 555 0.13 -17.46 17.19
C LYS A 555 -0.27 -16.08 16.66
N LEU A 556 0.68 -15.29 16.18
CA LEU A 556 0.41 -13.99 15.57
C LEU A 556 -0.43 -14.13 14.28
N LYS A 557 -0.13 -15.12 13.45
CA LYS A 557 -0.91 -15.42 12.24
C LYS A 557 -2.36 -15.77 12.57
N ALA A 558 -2.58 -16.62 13.58
CA ALA A 558 -3.90 -16.97 14.09
C ALA A 558 -4.67 -15.74 14.62
N GLN A 559 -4.01 -14.86 15.40
CA GLN A 559 -4.61 -13.60 15.86
C GLN A 559 -5.01 -12.69 14.69
N LYS A 560 -4.19 -12.61 13.64
CA LYS A 560 -4.50 -11.83 12.45
C LYS A 560 -5.67 -12.40 11.66
N LYS A 561 -5.75 -13.72 11.49
CA LYS A 561 -6.92 -14.39 10.88
C LYS A 561 -8.19 -14.10 11.66
N GLN A 562 -8.15 -14.17 12.99
CA GLN A 562 -9.27 -13.81 13.85
C GLN A 562 -9.73 -12.36 13.61
N LYS A 563 -8.80 -11.40 13.59
CA LYS A 563 -9.08 -9.99 13.30
C LYS A 563 -9.64 -9.78 11.90
N LEU A 564 -9.18 -10.54 10.91
CA LEU A 564 -9.69 -10.50 9.54
C LEU A 564 -11.14 -10.97 9.47
N ILE A 565 -11.47 -12.09 10.10
CA ILE A 565 -12.84 -12.61 10.18
C ILE A 565 -13.77 -11.56 10.79
N LEU A 566 -13.36 -10.96 11.91
CA LEU A 566 -14.12 -9.94 12.62
C LEU A 566 -14.17 -8.58 11.91
N SER A 567 -13.36 -8.36 10.87
CA SER A 567 -13.41 -7.13 10.07
C SER A 567 -14.51 -7.16 8.99
N MET A 568 -15.04 -8.34 8.67
CA MET A 568 -16.16 -8.50 7.74
C MET A 568 -17.47 -7.97 8.35
N ASN A 569 -18.41 -7.60 7.50
CA ASN A 569 -19.77 -7.25 7.93
C ASN A 569 -20.52 -8.48 8.48
N GLU A 570 -21.66 -8.25 9.14
CA GLU A 570 -22.36 -9.33 9.85
C GLU A 570 -22.81 -10.48 8.92
N GLU A 571 -23.22 -10.18 7.68
CA GLU A 571 -23.69 -11.17 6.71
C GLU A 571 -22.58 -12.15 6.31
N TYR A 572 -21.40 -11.63 5.94
CA TYR A 572 -20.25 -12.46 5.55
C TYR A 572 -19.55 -13.10 6.75
N CYS A 573 -19.51 -12.41 7.89
CA CYS A 573 -18.96 -12.96 9.13
C CYS A 573 -19.77 -14.17 9.59
N LEU A 574 -21.11 -14.06 9.62
CA LEU A 574 -22.00 -15.19 9.90
C LEU A 574 -21.84 -16.31 8.87
N ALA A 575 -21.84 -15.98 7.57
CA ALA A 575 -21.64 -16.97 6.52
C ALA A 575 -20.33 -17.74 6.71
N PHE A 576 -19.25 -17.05 7.05
CA PHE A 576 -17.95 -17.70 7.24
C PHE A 576 -17.92 -18.62 8.47
N MET A 577 -18.48 -18.18 9.60
CA MET A 577 -18.54 -19.02 10.80
C MET A 577 -19.45 -20.25 10.59
N LEU A 578 -20.57 -20.08 9.89
CA LEU A 578 -21.43 -21.19 9.50
C LEU A 578 -20.76 -22.13 8.50
N PHE A 579 -20.00 -21.59 7.55
CA PHE A 579 -19.19 -22.40 6.62
C PHE A 579 -18.27 -23.33 7.41
N GLN A 580 -17.51 -22.80 8.37
CA GLN A 580 -16.60 -23.60 9.21
C GLN A 580 -17.37 -24.62 10.07
N LEU A 581 -18.52 -24.26 10.65
CA LEU A 581 -19.33 -25.21 11.43
C LEU A 581 -19.90 -26.33 10.55
N LEU A 582 -20.39 -26.01 9.36
CA LEU A 582 -21.04 -26.95 8.44
C LEU A 582 -20.04 -27.83 7.67
N TYR A 583 -18.77 -27.41 7.55
CA TYR A 583 -17.73 -28.15 6.85
C TYR A 583 -17.46 -29.52 7.51
N THR A 584 -17.30 -30.58 6.70
CA THR A 584 -17.22 -31.99 7.16
C THR A 584 -16.13 -32.82 6.43
N ASP A 585 -14.95 -32.24 6.18
CA ASP A 585 -13.79 -33.01 5.69
C ASP A 585 -12.94 -33.56 6.83
N GLY A 586 -13.13 -34.86 7.12
CA GLY A 586 -12.29 -35.65 8.03
C GLY A 586 -12.60 -35.52 9.53
N GLU A 587 -12.93 -34.32 10.02
CA GLU A 587 -13.28 -34.07 11.42
C GLU A 587 -14.71 -33.54 11.61
N LEU A 588 -15.41 -34.10 12.60
CA LEU A 588 -16.79 -33.72 12.93
C LEU A 588 -16.87 -32.30 13.51
N TRP A 589 -15.89 -31.89 14.32
CA TRP A 589 -15.90 -30.64 15.10
C TRP A 589 -14.67 -29.79 14.78
N ASP A 590 -14.83 -28.48 14.60
CA ASP A 590 -13.71 -27.54 14.43
C ASP A 590 -13.00 -27.29 15.78
N ASN A 591 -11.73 -26.90 15.79
CA ASN A 591 -11.03 -26.53 17.03
C ASN A 591 -11.46 -25.13 17.54
N ASN A 592 -11.99 -24.29 16.65
CA ASN A 592 -12.36 -22.90 16.92
C ASN A 592 -13.82 -22.71 17.35
N ILE A 593 -14.50 -23.77 17.79
CA ILE A 593 -15.94 -23.73 18.12
C ILE A 593 -16.28 -22.64 19.13
N ASN A 594 -15.48 -22.46 20.19
CA ASN A 594 -15.70 -21.40 21.18
C ASN A 594 -15.73 -19.99 20.56
N PHE A 595 -14.88 -19.76 19.57
CA PHE A 595 -14.84 -18.48 18.85
C PHE A 595 -16.11 -18.31 18.01
N TYR A 596 -16.52 -19.34 17.25
CA TYR A 596 -17.74 -19.28 16.44
C TYR A 596 -19.00 -19.13 17.30
N ASP A 597 -19.14 -19.91 18.38
CA ASP A 597 -20.26 -19.86 19.31
C ASP A 597 -20.47 -18.44 19.86
N THR A 598 -19.41 -17.86 20.40
CA THR A 598 -19.42 -16.53 21.02
C THR A 598 -19.85 -15.46 20.02
N HIS A 599 -19.29 -15.50 18.80
CA HIS A 599 -19.51 -14.44 17.81
C HIS A 599 -20.80 -14.61 17.01
N ILE A 600 -21.23 -15.83 16.68
CA ILE A 600 -22.54 -16.05 16.04
C ILE A 600 -23.64 -15.58 16.98
N LYS A 601 -23.61 -15.98 18.26
CA LYS A 601 -24.60 -15.53 19.25
C LYS A 601 -24.62 -14.01 19.38
N LYS A 602 -23.44 -13.38 19.46
CA LYS A 602 -23.34 -11.92 19.47
C LYS A 602 -23.99 -11.28 18.24
N ILE A 603 -23.73 -11.82 17.05
CA ILE A 603 -24.33 -11.31 15.80
C ILE A 603 -25.86 -11.47 15.84
N MET A 604 -26.38 -12.61 16.28
CA MET A 604 -27.82 -12.86 16.36
C MET A 604 -28.51 -12.00 17.43
N ASP A 605 -27.88 -11.83 18.59
CA ASP A 605 -28.39 -11.02 19.71
C ASP A 605 -28.39 -9.53 19.40
N GLU A 606 -27.42 -9.03 18.63
CA GLU A 606 -27.36 -7.63 18.20
C GLU A 606 -28.36 -7.30 17.07
N ASN A 607 -28.86 -8.30 16.33
CA ASN A 607 -29.70 -8.12 15.14
C ASN A 607 -31.09 -8.81 15.27
N LYS A 608 -31.69 -8.82 16.47
CA LYS A 608 -32.94 -9.54 16.80
C LYS A 608 -34.07 -9.35 15.78
N ASN A 609 -34.28 -8.10 15.35
CA ASN A 609 -35.37 -7.75 14.43
C ASN A 609 -35.11 -8.19 12.97
N TYR A 610 -33.91 -8.66 12.64
CA TYR A 610 -33.47 -8.93 11.27
C TYR A 610 -32.76 -10.29 11.12
N GLN A 611 -32.94 -11.21 12.07
CA GLN A 611 -32.28 -12.52 12.06
C GLN A 611 -32.63 -13.34 10.80
N ASP A 612 -33.89 -13.38 10.39
CA ASP A 612 -34.32 -14.10 9.18
C ASP A 612 -33.66 -13.52 7.92
N TYR A 613 -33.54 -12.19 7.85
CA TYR A 613 -32.83 -11.53 6.75
C TYR A 613 -31.35 -11.92 6.74
N LEU A 614 -30.69 -11.81 7.89
CA LEU A 614 -29.28 -12.07 8.06
C LEU A 614 -28.92 -13.52 7.70
N PHE A 615 -29.69 -14.48 8.22
CA PHE A 615 -29.51 -15.89 7.88
C PHE A 615 -29.72 -16.14 6.39
N ASN A 616 -30.78 -15.57 5.79
CA ASN A 616 -31.03 -15.72 4.36
C ASN A 616 -29.90 -15.15 3.49
N LYS A 617 -29.25 -14.05 3.91
CA LYS A 617 -28.06 -13.52 3.21
C LYS A 617 -26.86 -14.43 3.39
N ALA A 618 -26.58 -14.87 4.61
CA ALA A 618 -25.48 -15.80 4.89
C ALA A 618 -25.64 -17.12 4.11
N LYS A 619 -26.86 -17.66 4.08
CA LYS A 619 -27.25 -18.82 3.24
C LYS A 619 -26.91 -18.61 1.77
N ASN A 620 -27.33 -17.47 1.18
CA ASN A 620 -27.04 -17.19 -0.23
C ASN A 620 -25.54 -17.02 -0.54
N ILE A 621 -24.73 -16.62 0.46
CA ILE A 621 -23.27 -16.57 0.34
C ILE A 621 -22.69 -18.00 0.39
N LEU A 622 -23.13 -18.82 1.35
CA LEU A 622 -22.71 -20.22 1.52
C LEU A 622 -22.94 -21.05 0.25
N LEU A 623 -24.11 -20.92 -0.37
CA LEU A 623 -24.48 -21.65 -1.60
C LEU A 623 -23.63 -21.29 -2.83
N ARG A 624 -22.73 -20.31 -2.73
CA ARG A 624 -21.77 -19.97 -3.79
C ARG A 624 -20.39 -20.58 -3.57
N THR A 625 -20.23 -21.35 -2.50
CA THR A 625 -18.99 -22.07 -2.16
C THR A 625 -19.14 -23.55 -2.47
N ASP A 626 -18.03 -24.27 -2.43
CA ASP A 626 -18.00 -25.73 -2.65
C ASP A 626 -18.76 -26.51 -1.55
N ILE A 627 -19.28 -25.84 -0.51
CA ILE A 627 -20.13 -26.49 0.48
C ILE A 627 -21.47 -26.97 -0.11
N ASP A 628 -21.95 -26.36 -1.20
CA ASP A 628 -23.25 -26.70 -1.83
C ASP A 628 -23.31 -28.15 -2.32
N ASP A 629 -22.15 -28.73 -2.65
CA ASP A 629 -22.04 -30.15 -3.02
C ASP A 629 -22.53 -31.11 -1.91
N ARG A 630 -22.47 -30.66 -0.65
CA ARG A 630 -22.89 -31.44 0.54
C ARG A 630 -24.05 -30.80 1.31
N ILE A 631 -24.10 -29.48 1.35
CA ILE A 631 -25.04 -28.66 2.12
C ILE A 631 -25.81 -27.78 1.13
N ASN A 632 -26.93 -28.32 0.65
CA ASN A 632 -27.74 -27.65 -0.35
C ASN A 632 -28.67 -26.57 0.28
N LYS A 633 -29.34 -25.82 -0.59
CA LYS A 633 -30.33 -24.81 -0.17
C LYS A 633 -31.43 -25.38 0.74
N GLU A 634 -31.95 -26.55 0.39
CA GLU A 634 -33.02 -27.22 1.14
C GLU A 634 -32.58 -27.55 2.57
N PHE A 635 -31.39 -28.10 2.75
CA PHE A 635 -30.81 -28.36 4.07
C PHE A 635 -30.76 -27.09 4.92
N LEU A 636 -30.27 -25.97 4.36
CA LEU A 636 -30.17 -24.70 5.09
C LEU A 636 -31.53 -24.08 5.40
N ASP A 637 -32.51 -24.22 4.51
CA ASP A 637 -33.88 -23.77 4.72
C ASP A 637 -34.53 -24.58 5.87
N ILE A 638 -34.36 -25.90 5.87
CA ILE A 638 -34.83 -26.79 6.94
C ILE A 638 -34.11 -26.47 8.25
N LEU A 639 -32.78 -26.32 8.23
CA LEU A 639 -31.96 -25.99 9.41
C LEU A 639 -32.49 -24.74 10.11
N TRP A 640 -32.83 -23.70 9.35
CA TRP A 640 -33.38 -22.47 9.87
C TRP A 640 -34.82 -22.61 10.34
N ASN A 641 -35.72 -23.06 9.47
CA ASN A 641 -37.15 -23.03 9.74
C ASN A 641 -37.55 -23.97 10.89
N THR A 642 -36.87 -25.11 11.01
CA THR A 642 -37.19 -26.14 12.00
C THR A 642 -36.46 -25.97 13.33
N ARG A 643 -35.63 -24.91 13.48
CA ARG A 643 -34.83 -24.66 14.71
C ARG A 643 -35.66 -24.55 15.99
N ASN A 644 -36.94 -24.28 15.80
CA ASN A 644 -37.92 -23.97 16.83
C ASN A 644 -38.97 -25.08 16.99
N ASP A 645 -38.91 -26.12 16.16
CA ASP A 645 -39.88 -27.21 16.15
C ASP A 645 -39.74 -28.08 17.39
N GLU A 646 -40.89 -28.63 17.81
CA GLU A 646 -40.95 -29.77 18.69
C GLU A 646 -40.64 -31.04 17.89
N ILE A 647 -39.60 -31.74 18.30
CA ILE A 647 -39.16 -33.01 17.75
C ILE A 647 -39.98 -34.06 18.47
N THR A 648 -40.88 -34.73 17.74
CA THR A 648 -41.84 -35.77 18.17
C THR A 648 -41.49 -37.17 17.67
N SER A 649 -40.41 -37.33 16.88
CA SER A 649 -39.90 -38.63 16.41
C SER A 649 -38.48 -38.48 15.85
N ILE A 650 -37.72 -39.58 15.79
CA ILE A 650 -36.38 -39.62 15.17
C ILE A 650 -36.45 -39.45 13.65
N THR A 651 -37.59 -39.83 13.05
CA THR A 651 -37.86 -39.58 11.64
C THR A 651 -37.83 -38.08 11.31
N TRP A 652 -37.96 -37.20 12.31
CA TRP A 652 -37.75 -35.76 12.14
C TRP A 652 -36.36 -35.42 11.58
N PHE A 653 -35.32 -36.22 11.84
CA PHE A 653 -33.98 -35.97 11.27
C PHE A 653 -33.86 -36.37 9.80
N GLU A 654 -34.77 -37.20 9.27
CA GLU A 654 -34.71 -37.66 7.87
C GLU A 654 -34.87 -36.52 6.86
N GLN A 655 -35.52 -35.42 7.26
CA GLN A 655 -35.68 -34.22 6.43
C GLN A 655 -34.35 -33.57 6.04
N PHE A 656 -33.28 -33.78 6.81
CA PHE A 656 -31.95 -33.25 6.49
C PHE A 656 -31.21 -34.09 5.43
N GLY A 657 -31.74 -35.27 5.08
CA GLY A 657 -31.11 -36.22 4.18
C GLY A 657 -29.84 -36.85 4.77
N TYR A 658 -29.01 -37.47 3.93
CA TYR A 658 -27.81 -38.18 4.36
C TYR A 658 -26.49 -37.62 3.79
N ARG A 659 -26.57 -36.66 2.86
CA ARG A 659 -25.40 -36.13 2.14
C ARG A 659 -24.49 -35.24 3.00
N HIS A 660 -25.04 -34.63 4.04
CA HIS A 660 -24.34 -33.65 4.89
C HIS A 660 -23.27 -34.25 5.81
N ARG A 661 -23.33 -35.57 6.10
CA ARG A 661 -22.37 -36.31 6.96
C ARG A 661 -22.16 -35.74 8.38
N MET A 662 -23.05 -34.85 8.83
CA MET A 662 -23.04 -34.34 10.21
C MET A 662 -23.84 -35.26 11.11
N SER A 663 -23.45 -35.32 12.38
CA SER A 663 -24.24 -36.03 13.36
C SER A 663 -25.51 -35.27 13.73
N LYS A 664 -26.50 -35.99 14.26
CA LYS A 664 -27.78 -35.42 14.70
C LYS A 664 -27.56 -34.38 15.79
N PHE A 665 -26.62 -34.63 16.71
CA PHE A 665 -26.25 -33.66 17.74
C PHE A 665 -25.60 -32.39 17.16
N LYS A 666 -24.75 -32.51 16.12
CA LYS A 666 -24.17 -31.35 15.45
C LYS A 666 -25.22 -30.46 14.79
N ILE A 667 -26.27 -31.04 14.20
CA ILE A 667 -27.41 -30.27 13.66
C ILE A 667 -28.09 -29.47 14.78
N LEU A 668 -28.41 -30.13 15.90
CA LEU A 668 -29.02 -29.48 17.07
C LEU A 668 -28.14 -28.37 17.63
N TYR A 669 -26.82 -28.60 17.70
CA TYR A 669 -25.87 -27.59 18.14
C TYR A 669 -25.87 -26.36 17.25
N ILE A 670 -25.84 -26.53 15.92
CA ILE A 670 -25.88 -25.39 14.98
C ILE A 670 -27.21 -24.64 15.11
N GLN A 671 -28.34 -25.35 15.21
CA GLN A 671 -29.65 -24.73 15.45
C GLN A 671 -29.67 -23.96 16.77
N TRP A 672 -29.08 -24.50 17.83
CA TRP A 672 -28.98 -23.85 19.13
C TRP A 672 -28.15 -22.58 19.09
N VAL A 673 -26.97 -22.60 18.44
CA VAL A 673 -26.12 -21.40 18.27
C VAL A 673 -26.83 -20.29 17.47
N LEU A 674 -27.74 -20.67 16.56
CA LEU A 674 -28.56 -19.76 15.75
C LEU A 674 -29.82 -19.25 16.47
N THR A 675 -30.13 -19.74 17.67
CA THR A 675 -31.35 -19.40 18.42
C THR A 675 -31.09 -18.30 19.46
N GLU A 676 -32.05 -17.39 19.65
CA GLU A 676 -31.94 -16.25 20.57
C GLU A 676 -31.96 -16.66 22.05
N ARG A 677 -31.10 -16.03 22.88
CA ARG A 677 -31.00 -16.28 24.34
C ARG A 677 -32.25 -15.97 25.16
N ASN A 678 -33.14 -15.09 24.66
CA ASN A 678 -34.31 -14.62 25.41
C ASN A 678 -35.56 -15.49 25.22
N TYR A 679 -35.47 -16.56 24.43
CA TYR A 679 -36.59 -17.48 24.33
C TYR A 679 -36.62 -18.39 25.56
N PRO A 680 -37.79 -18.61 26.20
CA PRO A 680 -37.89 -19.56 27.29
C PRO A 680 -37.35 -20.91 26.84
N PRO A 681 -36.72 -21.67 27.74
CA PRO A 681 -36.04 -22.88 27.35
C PRO A 681 -37.04 -23.85 26.77
N ARG A 682 -36.77 -24.33 25.56
CA ARG A 682 -37.65 -25.26 24.88
C ARG A 682 -37.10 -26.65 25.14
N ASN A 683 -37.85 -27.47 25.88
CA ASN A 683 -37.66 -28.89 25.69
C ASN A 683 -38.20 -29.23 24.30
N ARG A 684 -37.29 -29.30 23.31
CA ARG A 684 -37.65 -29.63 21.93
C ARG A 684 -37.89 -31.13 21.74
N PHE A 685 -37.67 -31.96 22.75
CA PHE A 685 -37.81 -33.41 22.63
C PHE A 685 -39.02 -33.90 23.42
N GLU A 686 -39.94 -34.56 22.74
CA GLU A 686 -40.87 -35.46 23.39
C GLU A 686 -40.13 -36.74 23.86
N LYS A 687 -40.68 -37.47 24.83
CA LYS A 687 -40.02 -38.67 25.38
C LYS A 687 -39.90 -39.78 24.31
N PHE A 688 -38.77 -39.85 23.59
CA PHE A 688 -38.46 -40.95 22.67
C PHE A 688 -37.86 -42.15 23.38
N LYS A 689 -38.47 -43.32 23.18
CA LYS A 689 -37.86 -44.62 23.51
C LYS A 689 -37.07 -45.13 22.30
N ASN A 690 -35.87 -44.59 22.08
CA ASN A 690 -34.94 -45.14 21.09
C ASN A 690 -33.50 -45.12 21.61
N LYS A 691 -33.04 -46.31 21.95
CA LYS A 691 -31.73 -46.56 22.53
C LYS A 691 -30.58 -46.12 21.65
N GLU A 692 -30.64 -46.36 20.34
CA GLU A 692 -29.53 -46.05 19.42
C GLU A 692 -29.34 -44.54 19.26
N PHE A 693 -30.42 -43.82 18.98
CA PHE A 693 -30.40 -42.36 18.83
C PHE A 693 -29.92 -41.65 20.10
N ASN A 694 -30.48 -42.02 21.26
CA ASN A 694 -30.12 -41.39 22.52
C ASN A 694 -28.62 -41.60 22.80
N ASN A 695 -28.11 -42.83 22.59
CA ASN A 695 -26.69 -43.12 22.76
C ASN A 695 -25.78 -42.29 21.85
N GLU A 696 -26.12 -42.16 20.55
CA GLU A 696 -25.33 -41.38 19.59
C GLU A 696 -25.20 -39.92 20.02
N ILE A 697 -26.33 -39.27 20.33
CA ILE A 697 -26.35 -37.86 20.70
C ILE A 697 -25.61 -37.62 22.02
N CYS A 698 -25.78 -38.51 23.00
CA CYS A 698 -25.09 -38.40 24.28
C CYS A 698 -23.57 -38.52 24.11
N VAL A 699 -23.10 -39.48 23.29
CA VAL A 699 -21.65 -39.64 23.01
C VAL A 699 -21.10 -38.39 22.33
N ASP A 700 -21.78 -37.86 21.31
CA ASP A 700 -21.32 -36.65 20.62
C ASP A 700 -21.31 -35.41 21.51
N TYR A 701 -22.26 -35.30 22.46
CA TYR A 701 -22.28 -34.25 23.48
C TYR A 701 -21.02 -34.29 24.36
N PHE A 702 -20.63 -35.47 24.84
CA PHE A 702 -19.41 -35.61 25.62
C PHE A 702 -18.15 -35.36 24.77
N ILE A 703 -18.11 -35.84 23.52
CA ILE A 703 -16.99 -35.56 22.61
C ILE A 703 -16.79 -34.06 22.40
N LEU A 704 -17.88 -33.32 22.16
CA LEU A 704 -17.82 -31.87 22.00
C LEU A 704 -17.38 -31.17 23.30
N THR A 705 -17.91 -31.62 24.44
CA THR A 705 -17.57 -31.08 25.75
C THR A 705 -16.10 -31.26 26.08
N ASP A 706 -15.54 -32.44 25.79
CA ASP A 706 -14.13 -32.73 26.01
C ASP A 706 -13.23 -31.89 25.11
N LYS A 707 -13.66 -31.65 23.86
CA LYS A 707 -12.95 -30.81 22.90
C LYS A 707 -12.98 -29.33 23.28
N VAL A 708 -14.04 -28.89 23.97
CA VAL A 708 -14.30 -27.49 24.27
C VAL A 708 -14.65 -27.30 25.75
N PRO A 709 -13.63 -27.31 26.65
CA PRO A 709 -13.86 -27.13 28.08
C PRO A 709 -14.55 -25.80 28.38
N GLY A 710 -15.64 -25.87 29.17
CA GLY A 710 -16.41 -24.69 29.57
C GLY A 710 -17.55 -24.27 28.63
N LEU A 711 -17.74 -24.93 27.46
CA LEU A 711 -18.91 -24.70 26.60
C LEU A 711 -20.24 -24.98 27.33
N PHE A 712 -20.23 -26.05 28.12
CA PHE A 712 -21.35 -26.50 28.95
C PHE A 712 -20.95 -26.45 30.42
N THR A 713 -21.79 -25.85 31.26
CA THR A 713 -21.48 -25.55 32.67
C THR A 713 -21.51 -26.80 33.56
N LYS A 714 -20.87 -26.76 34.74
CA LYS A 714 -21.00 -27.81 35.78
C LYS A 714 -22.38 -27.80 36.46
N ASP A 715 -23.12 -26.70 36.34
CA ASP A 715 -24.51 -26.57 36.80
C ASP A 715 -25.42 -27.44 35.93
N CYS A 716 -25.63 -28.69 36.33
CA CYS A 716 -26.63 -29.56 35.73
C CYS A 716 -28.03 -28.97 35.96
N TYR A 717 -28.96 -29.17 35.03
CA TYR A 717 -30.39 -28.83 35.18
C TYR A 717 -30.74 -27.34 35.32
N ASN A 718 -29.87 -26.42 34.88
CA ASN A 718 -30.27 -25.02 34.78
C ASN A 718 -30.86 -24.71 33.40
N LEU A 719 -32.17 -24.94 33.30
CA LEU A 719 -33.00 -24.64 32.13
C LEU A 719 -32.77 -23.19 31.62
N TYR A 720 -32.58 -22.23 32.53
CA TYR A 720 -32.38 -20.81 32.22
C TYR A 720 -30.97 -20.44 31.74
N LYS A 721 -30.01 -21.37 31.78
CA LYS A 721 -28.61 -21.11 31.37
C LYS A 721 -28.22 -21.79 30.07
N ASN A 722 -28.62 -23.05 29.85
CA ASN A 722 -28.27 -23.80 28.65
C ASN A 722 -29.31 -24.91 28.34
N ASP A 723 -30.20 -24.61 27.42
CA ASP A 723 -31.30 -25.46 26.94
C ASP A 723 -30.81 -26.71 26.19
N LEU A 724 -29.78 -26.61 25.33
CA LEU A 724 -29.21 -27.79 24.67
C LEU A 724 -28.58 -28.76 25.67
N GLN A 725 -27.80 -28.25 26.63
CA GLN A 725 -27.23 -29.04 27.71
C GLN A 725 -28.31 -29.75 28.51
N TYR A 726 -29.34 -29.01 28.92
CA TYR A 726 -30.46 -29.55 29.68
C TYR A 726 -31.14 -30.72 28.96
N ILE A 727 -31.42 -30.57 27.66
CA ILE A 727 -32.07 -31.60 26.85
C ILE A 727 -31.23 -32.89 26.84
N ILE A 728 -29.92 -32.78 26.56
CA ILE A 728 -29.08 -33.99 26.49
C ILE A 728 -28.91 -34.65 27.86
N GLU A 729 -28.76 -33.85 28.92
CA GLU A 729 -28.67 -34.35 30.29
C GLU A 729 -29.98 -35.03 30.75
N TYR A 730 -31.13 -34.53 30.28
CA TYR A 730 -32.43 -35.17 30.48
C TYR A 730 -32.54 -36.51 29.74
N ILE A 731 -32.07 -36.59 28.49
CA ILE A 731 -32.02 -37.85 27.72
C ILE A 731 -31.11 -38.87 28.42
N LEU A 732 -29.99 -38.42 28.99
CA LEU A 732 -29.07 -39.27 29.76
C LEU A 732 -29.70 -39.86 31.02
N SER A 733 -30.69 -39.19 31.61
CA SER A 733 -31.24 -39.57 32.92
C SER A 733 -32.60 -40.27 32.86
N GLU A 734 -33.44 -39.91 31.89
CA GLU A 734 -34.80 -40.43 31.72
C GLU A 734 -34.99 -41.21 30.41
N GLY A 735 -34.04 -41.11 29.48
CA GLY A 735 -34.10 -41.78 28.19
C GLY A 735 -33.80 -43.28 28.26
N ASP A 736 -34.27 -44.02 27.26
CA ASP A 736 -33.78 -45.38 27.01
C ASP A 736 -32.35 -45.27 26.46
N ILE A 737 -31.35 -45.60 27.27
CA ILE A 737 -29.92 -45.50 26.94
C ILE A 737 -29.16 -46.79 27.27
N ASN A 738 -28.01 -46.97 26.64
CA ASN A 738 -27.03 -47.99 26.98
C ASN A 738 -25.81 -47.34 27.65
N LEU A 739 -25.80 -47.30 28.98
CA LEU A 739 -24.68 -46.74 29.74
C LEU A 739 -23.35 -47.44 29.45
N GLN A 740 -23.36 -48.75 29.16
CA GLN A 740 -22.15 -49.48 28.77
C GLN A 740 -21.55 -48.93 27.48
N TYR A 741 -22.40 -48.71 26.48
CA TYR A 741 -21.98 -48.18 25.19
C TYR A 741 -21.48 -46.74 25.32
N ILE A 742 -22.21 -45.90 26.06
CA ILE A 742 -21.83 -44.50 26.27
C ILE A 742 -20.50 -44.44 27.01
N SER A 743 -20.41 -45.02 28.22
CA SER A 743 -19.20 -44.99 29.06
C SER A 743 -17.97 -45.60 28.36
N GLY A 744 -18.16 -46.65 27.57
CA GLY A 744 -17.09 -47.27 26.77
C GLY A 744 -16.48 -46.35 25.70
N LYS A 745 -17.19 -45.29 25.27
CA LYS A 745 -16.73 -44.33 24.25
C LYS A 745 -16.22 -43.01 24.83
N LEU A 746 -16.36 -42.77 26.13
CA LEU A 746 -15.98 -41.51 26.74
C LEU A 746 -14.47 -41.42 27.05
N SER A 747 -13.95 -40.20 27.03
CA SER A 747 -12.66 -39.90 27.65
C SER A 747 -12.77 -39.96 29.19
N LEU A 748 -11.63 -39.89 29.88
CA LEU A 748 -11.61 -39.79 31.33
C LEU A 748 -12.40 -38.57 31.85
N THR A 749 -12.26 -37.41 31.20
CA THR A 749 -13.00 -36.19 31.48
C THR A 749 -14.51 -36.39 31.26
N GLY A 750 -14.88 -37.03 30.15
CA GLY A 750 -16.26 -37.38 29.85
C GLY A 750 -16.88 -38.31 30.89
N LEU A 751 -16.13 -39.30 31.40
CA LEU A 751 -16.58 -40.20 32.46
C LEU A 751 -16.81 -39.47 33.79
N LEU A 752 -15.90 -38.57 34.17
CA LEU A 752 -16.07 -37.73 35.37
C LEU A 752 -17.29 -36.81 35.25
N ARG A 753 -17.56 -36.28 34.06
CA ARG A 753 -18.75 -35.47 33.80
C ARG A 753 -20.03 -36.31 33.82
N LEU A 754 -20.01 -37.50 33.22
CA LEU A 754 -21.12 -38.45 33.27
C LEU A 754 -21.47 -38.78 34.73
N GLU A 755 -20.47 -39.12 35.54
CA GLU A 755 -20.66 -39.34 36.98
C GLU A 755 -21.30 -38.13 37.68
N HIS A 756 -20.81 -36.92 37.42
CA HIS A 756 -21.36 -35.70 38.02
C HIS A 756 -22.83 -35.48 37.63
N ILE A 757 -23.19 -35.76 36.37
CA ILE A 757 -24.59 -35.69 35.90
C ILE A 757 -25.45 -36.73 36.62
N LEU A 758 -24.96 -37.98 36.74
CA LEU A 758 -25.69 -39.08 37.37
C LEU A 758 -25.86 -38.88 38.89
N LYS A 759 -24.83 -38.38 39.59
CA LYS A 759 -24.87 -38.12 41.04
C LYS A 759 -25.89 -37.04 41.42
N ASN A 760 -26.08 -36.04 40.56
CA ASN A 760 -26.97 -34.92 40.82
C ASN A 760 -28.42 -35.19 40.39
N TYR A 761 -28.75 -36.40 39.92
CA TYR A 761 -30.09 -36.75 39.47
C TYR A 761 -30.84 -37.60 40.50
N PRO A 762 -32.14 -37.36 40.75
CA PRO A 762 -32.93 -38.07 41.76
C PRO A 762 -33.38 -39.49 41.35
N ASN A 763 -32.89 -40.05 40.23
CA ASN A 763 -33.30 -41.39 39.83
C ASN A 763 -32.56 -42.46 40.68
N PRO A 764 -33.29 -43.26 41.48
CA PRO A 764 -32.71 -44.19 42.45
C PRO A 764 -31.94 -45.36 41.82
N SER A 765 -32.08 -45.56 40.50
CA SER A 765 -31.27 -46.55 39.76
C SER A 765 -29.82 -46.10 39.57
N PHE A 766 -29.51 -44.81 39.75
CA PHE A 766 -28.15 -44.29 39.60
C PHE A 766 -27.37 -44.28 40.92
N ASN A 767 -26.64 -45.36 41.19
CA ASN A 767 -25.72 -45.51 42.32
C ASN A 767 -24.24 -45.63 41.89
N ASN A 768 -23.35 -45.75 42.88
CA ASN A 768 -21.89 -45.93 42.70
C ASN A 768 -21.48 -47.17 41.88
N ARG A 769 -22.40 -48.12 41.65
CA ARG A 769 -22.15 -49.32 40.85
C ARG A 769 -22.62 -49.20 39.42
N VAL A 770 -23.42 -48.20 39.04
CA VAL A 770 -24.11 -48.18 37.72
C VAL A 770 -23.19 -48.36 36.54
N ILE A 771 -22.08 -47.62 36.51
CA ILE A 771 -21.13 -47.70 35.39
C ILE A 771 -20.57 -49.13 35.31
N PHE A 772 -20.20 -49.72 36.45
CA PHE A 772 -19.68 -51.09 36.53
C PHE A 772 -20.75 -52.15 36.22
N ASP A 773 -21.92 -52.07 36.84
CA ASP A 773 -23.01 -53.01 36.66
C ASP A 773 -23.59 -52.95 35.23
N SER A 774 -23.55 -51.77 34.59
CA SER A 774 -23.93 -51.63 33.18
C SER A 774 -23.04 -52.43 32.23
N MET A 775 -21.84 -52.84 32.65
CA MET A 775 -20.95 -53.69 31.86
C MET A 775 -21.44 -55.14 31.71
N GLY A 776 -22.53 -55.57 32.39
CA GLY A 776 -23.18 -56.87 32.13
C GLY A 776 -22.27 -58.11 32.30
N GLU A 777 -22.41 -59.12 31.44
CA GLU A 777 -21.52 -60.31 31.42
C GLU A 777 -20.09 -59.98 30.98
N ILE A 778 -19.84 -58.73 30.62
CA ILE A 778 -18.59 -58.19 30.08
C ILE A 778 -17.73 -57.60 31.22
N LYS A 779 -18.08 -57.77 32.50
CA LYS A 779 -17.25 -57.35 33.66
C LYS A 779 -15.80 -57.86 33.62
N TRP A 780 -15.52 -58.98 32.95
CA TRP A 780 -14.17 -59.51 32.70
C TRP A 780 -13.36 -58.70 31.64
N LEU A 781 -14.00 -57.78 30.91
CA LEU A 781 -13.40 -56.84 29.94
C LEU A 781 -12.93 -55.53 30.57
N PHE A 782 -12.79 -55.43 31.90
CA PHE A 782 -11.82 -54.50 32.49
C PHE A 782 -10.48 -54.54 31.70
N ASN A 783 -10.17 -55.67 31.06
CA ASN A 783 -9.14 -55.88 30.05
C ASN A 783 -9.02 -54.87 28.89
N ASN A 784 -10.04 -54.12 28.44
CA ASN A 784 -10.00 -53.40 27.15
C ASN A 784 -10.11 -51.86 27.17
N SER A 785 -10.57 -51.19 28.24
CA SER A 785 -10.67 -49.70 28.27
C SER A 785 -9.76 -49.07 29.33
N SER A 786 -8.74 -48.31 28.90
CA SER A 786 -7.83 -47.61 29.82
C SER A 786 -8.53 -46.49 30.60
N ASN A 787 -9.45 -45.75 29.97
CA ASN A 787 -10.11 -44.60 30.60
C ASN A 787 -11.02 -44.99 31.78
N ILE A 788 -11.64 -46.17 31.73
CA ILE A 788 -12.50 -46.67 32.80
C ILE A 788 -11.67 -47.10 34.01
N LEU A 789 -10.51 -47.74 33.78
CA LEU A 789 -9.55 -48.02 34.83
C LEU A 789 -9.08 -46.70 35.48
N ASP A 790 -8.64 -45.74 34.66
CA ASP A 790 -8.17 -44.43 35.12
C ASP A 790 -9.26 -43.72 35.97
N PHE A 791 -10.53 -43.79 35.53
CA PHE A 791 -11.67 -43.27 36.28
C PHE A 791 -11.77 -43.91 37.66
N TYR A 792 -11.80 -45.24 37.76
CA TYR A 792 -11.93 -45.90 39.05
C TYR A 792 -10.71 -45.66 39.96
N ILE A 793 -9.49 -45.61 39.41
CA ILE A 793 -8.29 -45.24 40.18
C ILE A 793 -8.48 -43.90 40.90
N LEU A 794 -9.05 -42.90 40.23
CA LEU A 794 -9.35 -41.60 40.84
C LEU A 794 -10.44 -41.68 41.93
N LYS A 795 -11.29 -42.71 41.92
CA LYS A 795 -12.36 -42.94 42.90
C LYS A 795 -11.96 -43.78 44.10
N LEU A 796 -10.72 -44.26 44.19
CA LEU A 796 -10.22 -45.03 45.34
C LEU A 796 -10.30 -44.30 46.69
N ILE A 797 -10.26 -42.97 46.65
CA ILE A 797 -10.36 -42.11 47.82
C ILE A 797 -11.74 -41.46 47.96
N ASP A 798 -12.66 -41.71 47.02
CA ASP A 798 -14.03 -41.22 47.10
C ASP A 798 -14.87 -42.23 47.90
N GLY A 799 -15.28 -41.82 49.10
CA GLY A 799 -16.11 -42.64 50.00
C GLY A 799 -17.43 -43.10 49.36
N TYR A 800 -17.91 -42.40 48.33
CA TYR A 800 -19.08 -42.83 47.56
C TYR A 800 -18.91 -44.22 46.93
N TYR A 801 -17.69 -44.64 46.59
CA TYR A 801 -17.41 -45.94 45.96
C TYR A 801 -16.96 -47.03 46.95
N PHE A 802 -16.94 -46.76 48.26
CA PHE A 802 -16.42 -47.71 49.25
C PHE A 802 -17.01 -49.12 49.12
N ASN A 803 -18.34 -49.22 48.96
CA ASN A 803 -19.02 -50.51 48.82
C ASN A 803 -18.64 -51.27 47.54
N LEU A 804 -18.30 -50.56 46.46
CA LEU A 804 -17.85 -51.19 45.21
C LEU A 804 -16.45 -51.79 45.38
N TYR A 805 -15.56 -51.13 46.12
CA TYR A 805 -14.23 -51.64 46.46
C TYR A 805 -14.24 -52.80 47.47
N GLN A 806 -15.39 -53.13 48.07
CA GLN A 806 -15.56 -54.35 48.87
C GLN A 806 -16.11 -55.53 48.05
N ASP A 807 -16.53 -55.28 46.80
CA ASP A 807 -17.04 -56.30 45.89
C ASP A 807 -15.88 -57.13 45.30
N LYS A 808 -15.89 -58.44 45.55
CA LYS A 808 -14.84 -59.36 45.10
C LYS A 808 -14.72 -59.42 43.57
N GLU A 809 -15.84 -59.34 42.85
CA GLU A 809 -15.85 -59.38 41.39
C GLU A 809 -15.18 -58.13 40.82
N PHE A 810 -15.49 -56.96 41.40
CA PHE A 810 -14.89 -55.68 41.02
C PHE A 810 -13.38 -55.64 41.32
N ILE A 811 -12.97 -55.94 42.55
CA ILE A 811 -11.56 -55.88 42.97
C ILE A 811 -10.67 -56.81 42.14
N ASN A 812 -11.12 -58.04 41.88
CA ASN A 812 -10.36 -58.99 41.07
C ASN A 812 -10.18 -58.49 39.62
N GLY A 813 -11.24 -57.92 39.02
CA GLY A 813 -11.16 -57.34 37.67
C GLY A 813 -10.29 -56.08 37.62
N PHE A 814 -10.42 -55.20 38.62
CA PHE A 814 -9.63 -53.97 38.77
C PHE A 814 -8.14 -54.29 38.94
N LYS A 815 -7.78 -55.19 39.86
CA LYS A 815 -6.40 -55.63 40.12
C LYS A 815 -5.76 -56.25 38.86
N SER A 816 -6.45 -57.20 38.21
CA SER A 816 -5.92 -57.87 37.01
C SER A 816 -5.62 -56.89 35.86
N LYS A 817 -6.50 -55.89 35.65
CA LYS A 817 -6.26 -54.86 34.63
C LYS A 817 -5.14 -53.90 35.03
N LEU A 818 -5.08 -53.51 36.30
CA LEU A 818 -4.03 -52.64 36.82
C LEU A 818 -2.65 -53.27 36.65
N GLU A 819 -2.49 -54.55 37.02
CA GLU A 819 -1.25 -55.31 36.82
C GLU A 819 -0.84 -55.37 35.34
N ARG A 820 -1.79 -55.61 34.44
CA ARG A 820 -1.53 -55.63 32.99
C ARG A 820 -1.06 -54.26 32.45
N GLN A 821 -1.57 -53.16 32.98
CA GLN A 821 -1.11 -51.81 32.60
C GLN A 821 0.27 -51.49 33.18
N LEU A 822 0.54 -51.86 34.43
CA LEU A 822 1.82 -51.58 35.09
C LEU A 822 2.99 -52.45 34.57
N ASN A 823 2.71 -53.63 34.00
CA ASN A 823 3.69 -54.49 33.31
C ASN A 823 4.36 -53.84 32.07
N SER A 824 4.01 -52.59 31.74
CA SER A 824 4.59 -51.80 30.64
C SER A 824 5.81 -50.92 31.04
N ASN A 825 6.57 -51.28 32.08
CA ASN A 825 7.71 -50.53 32.66
C ASN A 825 7.33 -49.20 33.38
N MET A 826 6.13 -49.08 33.95
CA MET A 826 5.68 -47.87 34.65
C MET A 826 5.33 -48.17 36.11
N THR A 827 5.81 -47.37 37.05
CA THR A 827 5.48 -47.49 38.48
C THR A 827 4.05 -46.99 38.77
N THR A 828 3.45 -47.43 39.88
CA THR A 828 2.12 -46.93 40.32
C THR A 828 2.09 -45.42 40.47
N LYS A 829 3.20 -44.83 40.92
CA LYS A 829 3.36 -43.38 41.04
C LYS A 829 3.36 -42.69 39.68
N GLU A 830 4.20 -43.14 38.74
CA GLU A 830 4.25 -42.58 37.38
C GLU A 830 2.91 -42.71 36.67
N TYR A 831 2.20 -43.83 36.86
CA TYR A 831 0.88 -44.04 36.26
C TYR A 831 -0.17 -43.07 36.82
N VAL A 832 -0.22 -42.87 38.14
CA VAL A 832 -1.12 -41.88 38.76
C VAL A 832 -0.78 -40.46 38.33
N ASP A 833 0.51 -40.13 38.19
CA ASP A 833 0.94 -38.83 37.67
C ASP A 833 0.49 -38.63 36.22
N ALA A 834 0.62 -39.64 35.36
CA ALA A 834 0.13 -39.60 33.97
C ALA A 834 -1.40 -39.48 33.87
N ILE A 835 -2.17 -40.13 34.75
CA ILE A 835 -3.63 -39.93 34.82
C ILE A 835 -3.96 -38.49 35.20
N SER A 836 -3.23 -37.94 36.16
CA SER A 836 -3.46 -36.60 36.69
C SER A 836 -3.26 -35.51 35.64
N GLU A 837 -2.31 -35.70 34.72
CA GLU A 837 -2.08 -34.80 33.59
C GLU A 837 -3.26 -34.79 32.60
N LYS A 838 -4.07 -35.85 32.53
CA LYS A 838 -5.24 -35.92 31.63
C LYS A 838 -6.44 -35.10 32.09
N ILE A 839 -6.49 -34.66 33.36
CA ILE A 839 -7.71 -34.09 33.99
C ILE A 839 -7.48 -32.73 34.65
N HIS A 840 -6.78 -31.82 33.95
CA HIS A 840 -6.41 -30.49 34.45
C HIS A 840 -7.56 -29.64 35.05
N ASP A 841 -8.82 -29.89 34.70
CA ASP A 841 -10.00 -29.09 35.12
C ASP A 841 -10.76 -29.63 36.36
N PHE A 842 -10.33 -30.76 36.92
CA PHE A 842 -10.98 -31.37 38.09
C PHE A 842 -10.10 -31.19 39.34
N GLU A 843 -10.67 -30.62 40.40
CA GLU A 843 -10.04 -30.40 41.73
C GLU A 843 -9.58 -31.69 42.45
N ILE A 844 -9.75 -32.85 41.82
CA ILE A 844 -9.60 -34.19 42.41
C ILE A 844 -8.15 -34.51 42.81
N VAL A 845 -7.16 -33.74 42.35
CA VAL A 845 -5.76 -34.18 42.38
C VAL A 845 -4.82 -33.22 43.13
N SER A 846 -5.03 -33.06 44.44
CA SER A 846 -3.98 -32.50 45.31
C SER A 846 -2.81 -33.49 45.45
N THR A 847 -1.60 -33.00 45.77
CA THR A 847 -0.44 -33.87 46.03
C THR A 847 -0.71 -34.89 47.15
N SER A 848 -1.58 -34.54 48.10
CA SER A 848 -2.03 -35.45 49.17
C SER A 848 -2.90 -36.58 48.62
N ASN A 849 -3.87 -36.26 47.76
CA ASN A 849 -4.76 -37.23 47.13
C ASN A 849 -3.98 -38.22 46.26
N LYS A 850 -2.98 -37.75 45.50
CA LYS A 850 -2.09 -38.63 44.73
C LYS A 850 -1.38 -39.65 45.59
N ARG A 851 -0.80 -39.22 46.72
CA ARG A 851 -0.08 -40.12 47.65
C ARG A 851 -1.03 -41.16 48.25
N GLU A 852 -2.23 -40.74 48.63
CA GLU A 852 -3.24 -41.65 49.18
C GLU A 852 -3.71 -42.68 48.13
N ILE A 853 -3.96 -42.25 46.89
CA ILE A 853 -4.31 -43.14 45.76
C ILE A 853 -3.18 -44.15 45.53
N VAL A 854 -1.92 -43.70 45.45
CA VAL A 854 -0.75 -44.59 45.26
C VAL A 854 -0.62 -45.59 46.41
N SER A 855 -0.84 -45.17 47.65
CA SER A 855 -0.83 -46.07 48.82
C SER A 855 -1.89 -47.17 48.68
N LYS A 856 -3.15 -46.79 48.43
CA LYS A 856 -4.26 -47.76 48.29
C LYS A 856 -4.09 -48.69 47.08
N LEU A 857 -3.52 -48.19 45.98
CA LEU A 857 -3.19 -49.02 44.81
C LEU A 857 -2.15 -50.08 45.17
N ASN A 858 -1.09 -49.71 45.89
CA ASN A 858 -0.07 -50.66 46.32
C ASN A 858 -0.66 -51.69 47.30
N ASP A 859 -1.57 -51.30 48.18
CA ASP A 859 -2.26 -52.22 49.10
C ASP A 859 -3.09 -53.27 48.35
N ILE A 860 -3.81 -52.85 47.28
CA ILE A 860 -4.60 -53.73 46.41
C ILE A 860 -3.70 -54.68 45.59
N LEU A 861 -2.54 -54.21 45.12
CA LEU A 861 -1.59 -55.05 44.38
C LEU A 861 -0.90 -56.07 45.28
N ASN A 862 -0.63 -55.71 46.54
CA ASN A 862 0.08 -56.54 47.51
C ASN A 862 -0.82 -57.55 48.26
N THR A 863 -2.15 -57.54 48.02
CA THR A 863 -3.06 -58.50 48.65
C THR A 863 -2.91 -59.88 47.99
N GLN A 864 -2.44 -60.89 48.75
CA GLN A 864 -2.24 -62.26 48.25
C GLN A 864 -3.57 -62.96 47.94
N ASP A 865 -3.64 -63.59 46.76
CA ASP A 865 -4.78 -64.36 46.29
C ASP A 865 -4.98 -65.60 47.18
N SER A 866 -6.16 -65.72 47.81
CA SER A 866 -6.64 -67.03 48.26
C SER A 866 -7.24 -67.75 47.05
N ASN A 867 -6.61 -68.86 46.65
CA ASN A 867 -7.02 -69.75 45.57
C ASN A 867 -8.55 -69.98 45.53
N ILE A 868 -9.22 -69.54 44.46
CA ILE A 868 -10.56 -70.03 44.10
C ILE A 868 -10.57 -70.36 42.61
N ASP A 869 -10.72 -71.65 42.36
CA ASP A 869 -10.65 -72.36 41.09
C ASP A 869 -11.87 -72.03 40.19
N ILE A 870 -11.64 -71.34 39.06
CA ILE A 870 -12.69 -71.11 38.05
C ILE A 870 -12.66 -72.27 37.05
N LYS A 871 -13.38 -73.35 37.39
CA LYS A 871 -13.85 -74.34 36.42
C LYS A 871 -15.31 -74.70 36.70
N GLN A 872 -16.23 -74.07 35.96
CA GLN A 872 -17.37 -74.78 35.33
C GLN A 872 -18.15 -73.85 34.41
N THR A 873 -17.96 -74.05 33.11
CA THR A 873 -18.90 -73.73 32.03
C THR A 873 -20.32 -74.23 32.35
N ARG A 874 -21.32 -73.35 32.33
CA ARG A 874 -22.72 -73.75 32.12
C ARG A 874 -23.17 -73.29 30.73
N ARG A 875 -23.37 -74.28 29.85
CA ARG A 875 -24.13 -74.17 28.60
C ARG A 875 -25.59 -73.86 28.95
N TYR A 876 -26.14 -72.76 28.46
CA TYR A 876 -27.58 -72.54 28.44
C TYR A 876 -28.19 -73.21 27.20
N ARG A 877 -29.18 -74.09 27.44
CA ARG A 877 -30.12 -74.62 26.45
C ARG A 877 -31.22 -73.58 26.24
N TYR A 878 -31.55 -73.31 24.97
CA TYR A 878 -32.72 -72.54 24.58
C TYR A 878 -34.02 -73.11 25.19
N LYS A 879 -34.87 -72.20 25.69
CA LYS A 879 -36.30 -72.19 25.41
C LYS A 879 -36.79 -70.76 25.31
#